data_AF-A0A0W0VGI6-F1
#
_entry.id   AF-A0A0W0VGI6-F1
#
_cell.length_a   1.000
_cell.length_b   1.000
_cell.length_c   1.000
_cell.angle_alpha   90.00
_cell.angle_beta   90.00
_cell.angle_gamma   90.00
#
_symmetry.space_group_name_H-M   'P 1'
#
loop_
_entity.id
_entity.type
_entity.pdbx_description
1 polymer ?
#
loop_
_entity_poly.entity_id
_entity_poly.type
_entity_poly.pdbx_seq_one_letter_code
_entity_poly.pdbx_strand_id
1 'polypeptide(L)'
;MLHSESAQKLLIRDKMSQAVSVSAVMENCFFNCLALHYLCNSLALPNDLFQEFPRDDATLLKLKQFFQNEEEFHRFFEAYEQFRANNSKQEQKKLPASTKYIFEKTLILGILFRSWVIQKLDNPESCKARFVHNDNLDMDERRLTFLRLVEYCQEEALKDSIAPIRFGLNALMEAQKYLIVASGQIDSPELESSMQNILKATAEQIELLGQFKPSINNQKEALDLAGKAIGFTKKKCAEIIKTIAEVQNKNASEMVLKAAGYLEINLDCQHNLKSFLMSVKEPLNPIYAANQAFFNNLINGGLQDHDPEEYWVKEGYGNYLAYLSKNGVKISYGDVDSVVSQLFSYAVYAYESAEVILKPKSSPELELGLSIRQGHFYIVATEKTQAMLRQYASQKKLYMDQHDEIERWEVLLQETGSRSLTIENKRDLARHHPAFLVLATFSQEELFGLNPIEELVRRLKELQSGFKTSPREERQAVIPSAAIKSANGVSSQTSAKECQATKSPIVREKELAVDERVNQVPVQKTSEPSSSILESSMALVAIPSKTEPLHGPNGTGSSYDETDAESALVAQELSMLNELGIGREEIRFRIAQFVLTPQEEAYLDLLNKFEKKTKVLFEKAKVDPNYTRASEAADNLQLRLMDLFANFLESGKRQFDYSSFQQNSILAIKNSEKIFEQHRESWGLCKQILGNILLALATGGLFYGLALLVNKATKGRYFFFAPETAQKVSEIEVCLSTIEQIKNS
;
A
#
# COMPACT_ATOMS: atom_id res chain seq x y z
N MET A 1 6.25 -9.10 -39.74
CA MET A 1 5.35 -8.73 -38.61
C MET A 1 6.12 -8.54 -37.30
N LEU A 2 7.03 -9.43 -36.89
CA LEU A 2 7.82 -9.23 -35.64
C LEU A 2 8.69 -7.95 -35.60
N HIS A 3 9.20 -7.49 -36.76
CA HIS A 3 9.96 -6.25 -36.83
C HIS A 3 9.11 -4.99 -36.62
N SER A 4 7.81 -5.01 -36.94
CA SER A 4 6.94 -3.82 -36.81
C SER A 4 6.46 -3.59 -35.37
N GLU A 5 6.12 -4.66 -34.64
CA GLU A 5 5.73 -4.55 -33.22
C GLU A 5 6.89 -4.08 -32.34
N SER A 6 8.09 -4.61 -32.61
CA SER A 6 9.31 -4.19 -31.91
C SER A 6 9.63 -2.71 -32.17
N ALA A 7 9.48 -2.23 -33.40
CA ALA A 7 9.69 -0.83 -33.75
C ALA A 7 8.64 0.10 -33.11
N GLN A 8 7.37 -0.31 -33.09
CA GLN A 8 6.30 0.44 -32.44
C GLN A 8 6.54 0.55 -30.93
N LYS A 9 6.93 -0.55 -30.27
CA LYS A 9 7.25 -0.55 -28.83
C LYS A 9 8.43 0.36 -28.50
N LEU A 10 9.46 0.39 -29.35
CA LEU A 10 10.58 1.32 -29.22
C LEU A 10 10.14 2.78 -29.36
N LEU A 11 9.31 3.09 -30.36
CA LEU A 11 8.76 4.44 -30.54
C LEU A 11 7.92 4.89 -29.34
N ILE A 12 7.06 4.02 -28.81
CA ILE A 12 6.26 4.32 -27.61
C ILE A 12 7.19 4.54 -26.41
N ARG A 13 8.24 3.71 -26.25
CA ARG A 13 9.23 3.88 -25.18
C ARG A 13 9.93 5.24 -25.26
N ASP A 14 10.32 5.68 -26.47
CA ASP A 14 10.93 6.99 -26.67
C ASP A 14 9.95 8.11 -26.31
N LYS A 15 8.68 8.00 -26.72
CA LYS A 15 7.61 8.93 -26.29
C LYS A 15 7.44 8.97 -24.77
N MET A 16 7.40 7.81 -24.11
CA MET A 16 7.25 7.72 -22.65
C MET A 16 8.42 8.35 -21.91
N SER A 17 9.64 8.22 -22.44
CA SER A 17 10.82 8.85 -21.83
C SER A 17 10.76 10.39 -21.80
N GLN A 18 9.94 10.98 -22.68
CA GLN A 18 9.71 12.43 -22.77
C GLN A 18 8.37 12.87 -22.17
N ALA A 19 7.56 11.93 -21.67
CA ALA A 19 6.25 12.22 -21.12
C ALA A 19 6.40 13.01 -19.81
N VAL A 20 5.55 14.02 -19.64
CA VAL A 20 5.60 14.91 -18.48
C VAL A 20 4.67 14.38 -17.39
N SER A 21 5.23 14.16 -16.19
CA SER A 21 4.45 13.77 -15.01
C SER A 21 3.48 14.88 -14.62
N VAL A 22 2.18 14.59 -14.66
CA VAL A 22 1.13 15.55 -14.32
C VAL A 22 0.90 15.57 -12.80
N SER A 23 0.37 16.65 -12.22
CA SER A 23 0.04 16.72 -10.79
C SER A 23 -1.13 15.79 -10.45
N ALA A 24 -1.03 15.06 -9.34
CA ALA A 24 -2.11 14.19 -8.82
C ALA A 24 -2.94 14.86 -7.72
N VAL A 25 -2.73 16.15 -7.46
CA VAL A 25 -3.46 16.90 -6.43
C VAL A 25 -4.98 16.68 -6.55
N MET A 26 -5.63 16.40 -5.41
CA MET A 26 -7.06 16.07 -5.29
C MET A 26 -7.50 14.86 -6.12
N GLU A 27 -6.59 13.94 -6.44
CA GLU A 27 -6.84 12.78 -7.32
C GLU A 27 -7.34 13.17 -8.73
N ASN A 28 -6.95 14.37 -9.21
CA ASN A 28 -7.37 14.90 -10.51
C ASN A 28 -6.33 14.68 -11.62
N CYS A 29 -5.44 13.69 -11.49
CA CYS A 29 -4.32 13.51 -12.43
C CYS A 29 -4.78 13.38 -13.90
N PHE A 30 -5.81 12.59 -14.16
CA PHE A 30 -6.40 12.45 -15.49
C PHE A 30 -7.00 13.77 -16.01
N PHE A 31 -7.80 14.46 -15.19
CA PHE A 31 -8.42 15.74 -15.58
C PHE A 31 -7.40 16.87 -15.74
N ASN A 32 -6.28 16.82 -15.02
CA ASN A 32 -5.15 17.71 -15.24
C ASN A 32 -4.47 17.43 -16.59
N CYS A 33 -4.40 16.17 -17.04
CA CYS A 33 -3.95 15.85 -18.41
C CYS A 33 -4.92 16.44 -19.44
N LEU A 34 -6.23 16.31 -19.21
CA LEU A 34 -7.26 16.91 -20.06
C LEU A 34 -7.12 18.43 -20.12
N ALA A 35 -7.00 19.10 -18.97
CA ALA A 35 -6.79 20.54 -18.89
C ALA A 35 -5.53 20.98 -19.66
N LEU A 36 -4.41 20.27 -19.48
CA LEU A 36 -3.18 20.55 -20.21
C LEU A 36 -3.35 20.35 -21.72
N HIS A 37 -4.12 19.36 -22.15
CA HIS A 37 -4.41 19.14 -23.56
C HIS A 37 -5.13 20.35 -24.18
N TYR A 38 -6.17 20.87 -23.51
CA TYR A 38 -6.90 22.07 -23.95
C TYR A 38 -5.99 23.30 -23.98
N LEU A 39 -5.26 23.56 -22.88
CA LEU A 39 -4.38 24.72 -22.75
C LEU A 39 -3.23 24.70 -23.77
N CYS A 40 -2.53 23.57 -23.91
CA CYS A 40 -1.37 23.45 -24.79
C CYS A 40 -1.73 23.47 -26.28
N ASN A 41 -2.96 23.09 -26.62
CA ASN A 41 -3.44 23.15 -27.99
C ASN A 41 -4.24 24.40 -28.33
N SER A 42 -4.51 25.26 -27.33
CA SER A 42 -5.37 26.44 -27.47
C SER A 42 -6.76 26.07 -28.00
N LEU A 43 -7.33 24.98 -27.45
CA LEU A 43 -8.70 24.56 -27.71
C LEU A 43 -9.66 25.41 -26.88
N ALA A 44 -10.82 25.75 -27.44
CA ALA A 44 -11.89 26.39 -26.70
C ALA A 44 -12.38 25.45 -25.59
N LEU A 45 -12.62 25.99 -24.39
CA LEU A 45 -13.19 25.20 -23.30
C LEU A 45 -14.65 24.84 -23.61
N PRO A 46 -15.20 23.74 -23.06
CA PRO A 46 -16.62 23.45 -23.20
C PRO A 46 -17.47 24.61 -22.69
N ASN A 47 -18.47 25.05 -23.48
CA ASN A 47 -19.28 26.24 -23.18
C ASN A 47 -20.02 26.16 -21.83
N ASP A 48 -20.28 24.94 -21.35
CA ASP A 48 -20.96 24.67 -20.09
C ASP A 48 -20.01 24.22 -18.97
N LEU A 49 -18.69 24.28 -19.15
CA LEU A 49 -17.70 23.87 -18.14
C LEU A 49 -17.88 24.59 -16.80
N PHE A 50 -18.30 25.86 -16.85
CA PHE A 50 -18.47 26.74 -15.70
C PHE A 50 -19.89 26.72 -15.11
N GLN A 51 -20.84 25.99 -15.71
CA GLN A 51 -22.21 25.91 -15.22
C GLN A 51 -22.30 25.05 -13.97
N GLU A 52 -23.20 25.40 -13.05
CA GLU A 52 -23.51 24.60 -11.87
C GLU A 52 -24.22 23.31 -12.27
N PHE A 53 -23.80 22.17 -11.69
CA PHE A 53 -24.38 20.86 -11.95
C PHE A 53 -25.00 20.26 -10.68
N PRO A 54 -26.01 19.37 -10.81
CA PRO A 54 -26.73 18.80 -9.66
C PRO A 54 -25.84 18.08 -8.63
N ARG A 55 -24.67 17.58 -9.04
CA ARG A 55 -23.74 16.82 -8.18
C ARG A 55 -22.56 17.64 -7.67
N ASP A 56 -22.54 18.95 -7.92
CA ASP A 56 -21.50 19.83 -7.41
C ASP A 56 -21.65 20.01 -5.90
N ASP A 57 -20.55 19.85 -5.17
CA ASP A 57 -20.52 20.19 -3.75
C ASP A 57 -20.50 21.70 -3.53
N ALA A 58 -20.84 22.13 -2.31
CA ALA A 58 -20.91 23.54 -1.95
C ALA A 58 -19.59 24.30 -2.18
N THR A 59 -18.45 23.62 -2.10
CA THR A 59 -17.13 24.23 -2.30
C THR A 59 -16.83 24.44 -3.77
N LEU A 60 -17.17 23.47 -4.63
CA LEU A 60 -17.09 23.60 -6.07
C LEU A 60 -18.04 24.67 -6.61
N LEU A 61 -19.26 24.78 -6.06
CA LEU A 61 -20.18 25.85 -6.42
C LEU A 61 -19.56 27.24 -6.13
N LYS A 62 -18.86 27.41 -5.00
CA LYS A 62 -18.13 28.66 -4.72
C LYS A 62 -17.04 28.95 -5.78
N LEU A 63 -16.40 27.92 -6.34
CA LEU A 63 -15.42 28.07 -7.41
C LEU A 63 -16.08 28.47 -8.74
N LYS A 64 -17.19 27.82 -9.12
CA LYS A 64 -17.96 28.17 -10.32
C LYS A 64 -18.60 29.57 -10.23
N GLN A 65 -19.02 29.98 -9.04
CA GLN A 65 -19.48 31.35 -8.80
C GLN A 65 -18.35 32.39 -8.93
N PHE A 66 -17.11 31.98 -8.66
CA PHE A 66 -15.93 32.84 -8.85
C PHE A 66 -15.53 32.98 -10.32
N PHE A 67 -15.68 31.92 -11.11
CA PHE A 67 -15.43 31.91 -12.55
C PHE A 67 -16.70 31.53 -13.32
N GLN A 68 -17.47 32.50 -13.80
CA GLN A 68 -18.76 32.22 -14.44
C GLN A 68 -18.62 31.76 -15.90
N ASN A 69 -17.47 32.04 -16.52
CA ASN A 69 -17.17 31.71 -17.92
C ASN A 69 -15.64 31.72 -18.19
N GLU A 70 -15.27 31.29 -19.39
CA GLU A 70 -13.87 31.23 -19.84
C GLU A 70 -13.22 32.63 -19.88
N GLU A 71 -13.97 33.68 -20.23
CA GLU A 71 -13.45 35.05 -20.30
C GLU A 71 -13.04 35.55 -18.90
N GLU A 72 -13.88 35.35 -17.88
CA GLU A 72 -13.56 35.71 -16.49
C GLU A 72 -12.37 34.93 -15.95
N PHE A 73 -12.25 33.65 -16.30
CA PHE A 73 -11.10 32.83 -15.96
C PHE A 73 -9.80 33.42 -16.53
N HIS A 74 -9.77 33.78 -17.82
CA HIS A 74 -8.59 34.41 -18.41
C HIS A 74 -8.31 35.81 -17.85
N ARG A 75 -9.36 36.63 -17.71
CA ARG A 75 -9.27 38.00 -17.17
C ARG A 75 -8.67 38.03 -15.76
N PHE A 76 -8.95 37.04 -14.92
CA PHE A 76 -8.35 36.92 -13.59
C PHE A 76 -6.82 36.79 -13.66
N PHE A 77 -6.30 35.90 -14.51
CA PHE A 77 -4.85 35.70 -14.62
C PHE A 77 -4.15 36.89 -15.28
N GLU A 78 -4.80 37.56 -16.23
CA GLU A 78 -4.29 38.81 -16.81
C GLU A 78 -4.21 39.93 -15.75
N ALA A 79 -5.25 40.09 -14.94
CA ALA A 79 -5.26 41.06 -13.83
C ALA A 79 -4.18 40.72 -12.79
N TYR A 80 -4.00 39.44 -12.44
CA TYR A 80 -2.96 39.00 -11.53
C TYR A 80 -1.55 39.28 -12.06
N GLU A 81 -1.33 39.07 -13.36
CA GLU A 81 -0.06 39.38 -14.02
C GLU A 81 0.26 40.88 -13.94
N GLN A 82 -0.72 41.74 -14.27
CA GLN A 82 -0.57 43.18 -14.19
C GLN A 82 -0.28 43.64 -12.75
N PHE A 83 -1.00 43.09 -11.78
CA PHE A 83 -0.78 43.36 -10.36
C PHE A 83 0.65 42.99 -9.93
N ARG A 84 1.16 41.82 -10.34
CA ARG A 84 2.53 41.38 -10.05
C ARG A 84 3.57 42.26 -10.74
N ALA A 85 3.35 42.63 -11.99
CA ALA A 85 4.25 43.51 -12.74
C ALA A 85 4.38 44.91 -12.09
N ASN A 86 3.27 45.45 -11.58
CA ASN A 86 3.27 46.74 -10.89
C ASN A 86 4.00 46.70 -9.54
N ASN A 87 4.01 45.54 -8.87
CA ASN A 87 4.60 45.37 -7.54
C ASN A 87 6.04 44.84 -7.56
N SER A 88 6.49 44.18 -8.64
CA SER A 88 7.87 43.70 -8.73
C SER A 88 8.76 44.70 -9.45
N LYS A 89 9.77 45.23 -8.76
CA LYS A 89 10.87 46.02 -9.39
C LYS A 89 11.83 45.17 -10.24
N GLN A 90 11.63 43.85 -10.31
CA GLN A 90 12.50 42.94 -11.04
C GLN A 90 12.08 42.81 -12.50
N GLU A 91 13.04 42.98 -13.40
CA GLU A 91 12.93 42.70 -14.84
C GLU A 91 12.54 41.22 -15.05
N GLN A 92 11.24 40.95 -15.20
CA GLN A 92 10.80 39.63 -15.65
C GLN A 92 11.16 39.46 -17.12
N LYS A 93 11.99 38.46 -17.43
CA LYS A 93 12.16 37.93 -18.79
C LYS A 93 10.78 37.73 -19.42
N LYS A 94 10.58 38.30 -20.62
CA LYS A 94 9.35 38.19 -21.43
C LYS A 94 9.06 36.74 -21.81
N LEU A 95 8.45 35.97 -20.92
CA LEU A 95 7.72 34.75 -21.29
C LEU A 95 6.41 35.13 -21.98
N PRO A 96 5.94 34.36 -22.98
CA PRO A 96 4.62 34.56 -23.58
C PRO A 96 3.52 34.55 -22.51
N ALA A 97 2.55 35.47 -22.59
CA ALA A 97 1.47 35.59 -21.61
C ALA A 97 0.66 34.29 -21.45
N SER A 98 0.49 33.52 -22.54
CA SER A 98 -0.29 32.28 -22.55
C SER A 98 0.29 31.16 -21.68
N THR A 99 1.60 31.14 -21.46
CA THR A 99 2.25 30.07 -20.67
C THR A 99 2.39 30.41 -19.19
N LYS A 100 2.15 31.68 -18.81
CA LYS A 100 2.19 32.11 -17.42
C LYS A 100 1.06 31.45 -16.63
N TYR A 101 1.41 30.96 -15.45
CA TYR A 101 0.50 30.30 -14.50
C TYR A 101 -0.20 29.04 -15.04
N ILE A 102 0.47 28.29 -15.92
CA ILE A 102 -0.14 27.09 -16.50
C ILE A 102 -0.42 26.01 -15.44
N PHE A 103 0.39 25.91 -14.39
CA PHE A 103 0.13 24.99 -13.30
C PHE A 103 -1.18 25.33 -12.57
N GLU A 104 -1.37 26.59 -12.21
CA GLU A 104 -2.57 27.08 -11.54
C GLU A 104 -3.82 26.93 -12.41
N LYS A 105 -3.71 27.29 -13.70
CA LYS A 105 -4.79 27.09 -14.67
C LYS A 105 -5.16 25.61 -14.78
N THR A 106 -4.16 24.73 -14.85
CA THR A 106 -4.37 23.28 -14.91
C THR A 106 -5.07 22.77 -13.66
N LEU A 107 -4.64 23.22 -12.48
CA LEU A 107 -5.23 22.81 -11.20
C LEU A 107 -6.71 23.18 -11.12
N ILE A 108 -7.06 24.42 -11.47
CA ILE A 108 -8.46 24.90 -11.46
C ILE A 108 -9.29 24.16 -12.51
N LEU A 109 -8.80 24.08 -13.75
CA LEU A 109 -9.52 23.41 -14.82
C LEU A 109 -9.68 21.91 -14.56
N GLY A 110 -8.72 21.24 -13.92
CA GLY A 110 -8.84 19.83 -13.54
C GLY A 110 -10.03 19.57 -12.63
N ILE A 111 -10.29 20.47 -11.66
CA ILE A 111 -11.48 20.40 -10.79
C ILE A 111 -12.75 20.58 -11.62
N LEU A 112 -12.80 21.59 -12.49
CA LEU A 112 -13.97 21.89 -13.31
C LEU A 112 -14.27 20.76 -14.31
N PHE A 113 -13.24 20.22 -14.96
CA PHE A 113 -13.35 19.09 -15.88
C PHE A 113 -13.84 17.83 -15.19
N ARG A 114 -13.42 17.56 -13.94
CA ARG A 114 -13.95 16.43 -13.17
C ARG A 114 -15.48 16.51 -13.07
N SER A 115 -15.98 17.62 -12.57
CA SER A 115 -17.42 17.87 -12.40
C SER A 115 -18.16 17.82 -13.74
N TRP A 116 -17.62 18.47 -14.77
CA TRP A 116 -18.22 18.49 -16.10
C TRP A 116 -18.28 17.10 -16.73
N VAL A 117 -17.19 16.33 -16.74
CA VAL A 117 -17.16 14.98 -17.32
C VAL A 117 -18.15 14.08 -16.58
N ILE A 118 -18.23 14.15 -15.25
CA ILE A 118 -19.17 13.33 -14.47
C ILE A 118 -20.62 13.69 -14.77
N GLN A 119 -20.92 14.98 -14.97
CA GLN A 119 -22.25 15.37 -15.45
C GLN A 119 -22.53 14.80 -16.85
N LYS A 120 -21.53 14.77 -17.74
CA LYS A 120 -21.68 14.19 -19.08
C LYS A 120 -21.82 12.67 -19.05
N LEU A 121 -21.32 11.98 -18.03
CA LEU A 121 -21.55 10.54 -17.83
C LEU A 121 -23.00 10.20 -17.48
N ASP A 122 -23.83 11.18 -17.08
CA ASP A 122 -25.24 10.96 -16.76
C ASP A 122 -26.11 10.78 -18.03
N ASN A 123 -25.86 9.70 -18.74
CA ASN A 123 -26.60 9.31 -19.96
C ASN A 123 -26.71 7.78 -20.07
N PRO A 124 -27.70 7.27 -20.85
CA PRO A 124 -27.93 5.83 -20.97
C PRO A 124 -26.76 5.03 -21.57
N GLU A 125 -26.00 5.62 -22.50
CA GLU A 125 -24.87 4.93 -23.14
C GLU A 125 -23.73 4.67 -22.15
N SER A 126 -23.41 5.66 -21.32
CA SER A 126 -22.38 5.56 -20.27
C SER A 126 -22.82 4.62 -19.15
N CYS A 127 -24.10 4.68 -18.76
CA CYS A 127 -24.70 3.72 -17.81
C CYS A 127 -24.52 2.27 -18.30
N LYS A 128 -24.88 2.02 -19.57
CA LYS A 128 -24.74 0.70 -20.19
C LYS A 128 -23.27 0.27 -20.32
N ALA A 129 -22.37 1.18 -20.72
CA ALA A 129 -20.95 0.90 -20.88
C ALA A 129 -20.27 0.46 -19.56
N ARG A 130 -20.77 0.91 -18.41
CA ARG A 130 -20.28 0.52 -17.08
C ARG A 130 -21.03 -0.67 -16.47
N PHE A 131 -22.00 -1.24 -17.18
CA PHE A 131 -22.72 -2.45 -16.79
C PHE A 131 -22.24 -3.72 -17.51
N VAL A 132 -22.14 -3.69 -18.85
CA VAL A 132 -22.02 -4.89 -19.69
C VAL A 132 -20.65 -5.61 -19.61
N HIS A 133 -20.60 -6.86 -20.07
CA HIS A 133 -19.34 -7.58 -20.28
C HIS A 133 -18.53 -7.04 -21.43
N ASN A 134 -17.22 -7.04 -21.25
CA ASN A 134 -16.28 -6.65 -22.29
C ASN A 134 -15.03 -7.53 -22.26
N ASP A 135 -15.23 -8.81 -22.59
CA ASP A 135 -14.20 -9.86 -22.46
C ASP A 135 -13.02 -9.70 -23.43
N ASN A 136 -13.15 -8.84 -24.45
CA ASN A 136 -12.12 -8.62 -25.47
C ASN A 136 -11.04 -7.61 -25.05
N LEU A 137 -11.08 -7.11 -23.82
CA LEU A 137 -10.24 -6.00 -23.37
C LEU A 137 -9.22 -6.46 -22.31
N ASP A 138 -8.25 -7.27 -22.73
CA ASP A 138 -7.17 -7.70 -21.84
C ASP A 138 -6.33 -6.48 -21.39
N MET A 139 -6.01 -6.40 -20.09
CA MET A 139 -5.35 -5.26 -19.42
C MET A 139 -6.09 -3.91 -19.42
N ASP A 140 -7.29 -3.81 -20.00
CA ASP A 140 -8.07 -2.56 -20.05
C ASP A 140 -8.96 -2.42 -18.81
N GLU A 141 -8.96 -1.25 -18.17
CA GLU A 141 -9.77 -0.97 -16.98
C GLU A 141 -11.27 -0.91 -17.30
N ARG A 142 -11.65 -0.71 -18.57
CA ARG A 142 -13.05 -0.78 -19.03
C ARG A 142 -13.66 -2.17 -18.86
N ARG A 143 -12.84 -3.22 -18.71
CA ARG A 143 -13.33 -4.58 -18.42
C ARG A 143 -13.93 -4.72 -17.03
N LEU A 144 -13.57 -3.84 -16.09
CA LEU A 144 -14.11 -3.83 -14.74
C LEU A 144 -15.43 -3.06 -14.73
N THR A 145 -16.51 -3.77 -15.05
CA THR A 145 -17.89 -3.26 -15.03
C THR A 145 -18.65 -3.75 -13.80
N PHE A 146 -19.83 -3.19 -13.54
CA PHE A 146 -20.66 -3.60 -12.40
C PHE A 146 -21.01 -5.08 -12.48
N LEU A 147 -21.52 -5.57 -13.61
CA LEU A 147 -21.88 -6.98 -13.78
C LEU A 147 -20.67 -7.90 -13.55
N ARG A 148 -19.50 -7.53 -14.08
CA ARG A 148 -18.29 -8.33 -13.90
C ARG A 148 -17.85 -8.43 -12.45
N LEU A 149 -17.95 -7.34 -11.69
CA LEU A 149 -17.68 -7.37 -10.25
C LEU A 149 -18.70 -8.21 -9.48
N VAL A 150 -19.97 -8.19 -9.88
CA VAL A 150 -21.02 -9.04 -9.30
C VAL A 150 -20.69 -10.51 -9.52
N GLU A 151 -20.35 -10.89 -10.75
CA GLU A 151 -19.96 -12.26 -11.08
C GLU A 151 -18.73 -12.72 -10.31
N TYR A 152 -17.66 -11.91 -10.27
CA TYR A 152 -16.48 -12.25 -9.49
C TYR A 152 -16.80 -12.43 -8.01
N CYS A 153 -17.63 -11.55 -7.44
CA CYS A 153 -18.07 -11.69 -6.06
C CYS A 153 -18.84 -13.01 -5.85
N GLN A 154 -19.73 -13.37 -6.77
CA GLN A 154 -20.50 -14.62 -6.72
C GLN A 154 -19.60 -15.86 -6.88
N GLU A 155 -18.67 -15.84 -7.83
CA GLU A 155 -17.70 -16.92 -8.07
C GLU A 155 -16.82 -17.17 -6.83
N GLU A 156 -16.28 -16.10 -6.23
CA GLU A 156 -15.43 -16.21 -5.05
C GLU A 156 -16.24 -16.61 -3.80
N ALA A 157 -17.46 -16.10 -3.64
CA ALA A 157 -18.36 -16.53 -2.58
C ALA A 157 -18.74 -18.01 -2.72
N LEU A 158 -18.95 -18.51 -3.94
CA LEU A 158 -19.21 -19.92 -4.21
C LEU A 158 -17.98 -20.80 -3.91
N LYS A 159 -16.77 -20.34 -4.26
CA LYS A 159 -15.53 -21.06 -3.90
C LYS A 159 -15.39 -21.17 -2.38
N ASP A 160 -15.67 -20.09 -1.64
CA ASP A 160 -15.62 -20.07 -0.18
C ASP A 160 -16.74 -20.92 0.45
N SER A 161 -17.92 -21.01 -0.18
CA SER A 161 -18.99 -21.88 0.32
C SER A 161 -18.69 -23.38 0.12
N ILE A 162 -17.94 -23.73 -0.93
CA ILE A 162 -17.49 -25.11 -1.23
C ILE A 162 -16.28 -25.51 -0.39
N ALA A 163 -15.44 -24.56 0.01
CA ALA A 163 -14.13 -24.83 0.61
C ALA A 163 -14.17 -25.78 1.82
N PRO A 164 -15.12 -25.69 2.77
CA PRO A 164 -15.21 -26.63 3.89
C PRO A 164 -15.43 -28.08 3.43
N ILE A 165 -16.29 -28.30 2.44
CA ILE A 165 -16.57 -29.64 1.89
C ILE A 165 -15.32 -30.21 1.20
N ARG A 166 -14.65 -29.39 0.39
CA ARG A 166 -13.42 -29.80 -0.30
C ARG A 166 -12.31 -30.17 0.68
N PHE A 167 -12.11 -29.36 1.72
CA PHE A 167 -11.11 -29.65 2.75
C PHE A 167 -11.49 -30.86 3.58
N GLY A 168 -12.76 -31.02 3.96
CA GLY A 168 -13.23 -32.21 4.66
C GLY A 168 -13.07 -33.49 3.85
N LEU A 169 -13.39 -33.46 2.55
CA LEU A 169 -13.17 -34.59 1.64
C LEU A 169 -11.69 -34.98 1.58
N ASN A 170 -10.80 -34.01 1.34
CA ASN A 170 -9.36 -34.26 1.26
C ASN A 170 -8.82 -34.85 2.57
N ALA A 171 -9.20 -34.28 3.73
CA ALA A 171 -8.79 -34.77 5.03
C ALA A 171 -9.26 -36.22 5.29
N LEU A 172 -10.53 -36.52 4.97
CA LEU A 172 -11.07 -37.88 5.13
C LEU A 172 -10.40 -38.88 4.19
N MET A 173 -10.13 -38.50 2.94
CA MET A 173 -9.44 -39.35 1.97
C MET A 173 -8.00 -39.65 2.41
N GLU A 174 -7.25 -38.67 2.90
CA GLU A 174 -5.91 -38.92 3.45
C GLU A 174 -5.97 -39.78 4.71
N ALA A 175 -6.87 -39.49 5.65
CA ALA A 175 -7.07 -40.31 6.84
C ALA A 175 -7.38 -41.77 6.47
N GLN A 176 -8.25 -42.00 5.48
CA GLN A 176 -8.60 -43.33 5.00
C GLN A 176 -7.38 -44.10 4.47
N LYS A 177 -6.46 -43.46 3.73
CA LYS A 177 -5.23 -44.11 3.24
C LYS A 177 -4.41 -44.66 4.41
N TYR A 178 -4.21 -43.89 5.47
CA TYR A 178 -3.47 -44.33 6.65
C TYR A 178 -4.21 -45.43 7.43
N LEU A 179 -5.54 -45.36 7.52
CA LEU A 179 -6.34 -46.42 8.12
C LEU A 179 -6.23 -47.75 7.33
N ILE A 180 -6.15 -47.70 6.01
CA ILE A 180 -5.92 -48.90 5.17
C ILE A 180 -4.55 -49.51 5.48
N VAL A 181 -3.50 -48.67 5.59
CA VAL A 181 -2.16 -49.14 5.96
C VAL A 181 -2.16 -49.74 7.38
N ALA A 182 -2.82 -49.09 8.34
CA ALA A 182 -2.97 -49.60 9.70
C ALA A 182 -3.68 -50.96 9.72
N SER A 183 -4.73 -51.13 8.90
CA SER A 183 -5.45 -52.40 8.76
C SER A 183 -4.56 -53.55 8.30
N GLY A 184 -3.62 -53.29 7.40
CA GLY A 184 -2.66 -54.29 6.93
C GLY A 184 -1.59 -54.69 7.97
N GLN A 185 -1.54 -54.01 9.11
CA GLN A 185 -0.59 -54.24 10.20
C GLN A 185 -1.22 -54.88 11.44
N ILE A 186 -2.51 -55.21 11.39
CA ILE A 186 -3.27 -55.77 12.51
C ILE A 186 -3.42 -57.28 12.33
N ASP A 187 -2.85 -58.05 13.25
CA ASP A 187 -2.97 -59.52 13.28
C ASP A 187 -4.06 -60.02 14.23
N SER A 188 -4.72 -59.12 14.99
CA SER A 188 -5.78 -59.46 15.95
C SER A 188 -7.16 -59.40 15.29
N PRO A 189 -7.96 -60.49 15.27
CA PRO A 189 -9.29 -60.52 14.65
C PRO A 189 -10.27 -59.46 15.21
N GLU A 190 -10.15 -59.15 16.51
CA GLU A 190 -11.01 -58.16 17.19
C GLU A 190 -10.69 -56.73 16.73
N LEU A 191 -9.39 -56.43 16.56
CA LEU A 191 -8.93 -55.16 16.03
C LEU A 191 -9.20 -55.03 14.53
N GLU A 192 -9.10 -56.13 13.78
CA GLU A 192 -9.41 -56.16 12.35
C GLU A 192 -10.87 -55.78 12.10
N SER A 193 -11.81 -56.37 12.85
CA SER A 193 -13.23 -56.01 12.80
C SER A 193 -13.46 -54.53 13.12
N SER A 194 -12.79 -54.01 14.17
CA SER A 194 -12.86 -52.60 14.55
C SER A 194 -12.30 -51.68 13.45
N MET A 195 -11.21 -52.09 12.80
CA MET A 195 -10.57 -51.34 11.71
C MET A 195 -11.43 -51.32 10.44
N GLN A 196 -12.05 -52.44 10.08
CA GLN A 196 -12.99 -52.49 8.95
C GLN A 196 -14.21 -51.60 9.20
N ASN A 197 -14.70 -51.54 10.45
CA ASN A 197 -15.81 -50.68 10.82
C ASN A 197 -15.46 -49.18 10.66
N ILE A 198 -14.27 -48.74 11.10
CA ILE A 198 -13.86 -47.34 10.90
C ILE A 198 -13.64 -47.03 9.40
N LEU A 199 -13.00 -47.93 8.64
CA LEU A 199 -12.78 -47.74 7.20
C LEU A 199 -14.10 -47.57 6.44
N LYS A 200 -15.09 -48.42 6.73
CA LYS A 200 -16.42 -48.32 6.17
C LYS A 200 -17.08 -47.00 6.55
N ALA A 201 -17.04 -46.63 7.83
CA ALA A 201 -17.68 -45.43 8.32
C ALA A 201 -17.03 -44.15 7.74
N THR A 202 -15.70 -44.14 7.56
CA THR A 202 -14.98 -43.06 6.86
C THR A 202 -15.39 -42.98 5.39
N ALA A 203 -15.54 -44.12 4.69
CA ALA A 203 -16.01 -44.15 3.31
C ALA A 203 -17.43 -43.56 3.17
N GLU A 204 -18.33 -43.90 4.10
CA GLU A 204 -19.68 -43.34 4.15
C GLU A 204 -19.66 -41.81 4.37
N GLN A 205 -18.74 -41.29 5.19
CA GLN A 205 -18.59 -39.84 5.35
C GLN A 205 -18.04 -39.16 4.09
N ILE A 206 -17.10 -39.80 3.37
CA ILE A 206 -16.60 -39.30 2.08
C ILE A 206 -17.74 -39.23 1.06
N GLU A 207 -18.56 -40.28 0.97
CA GLU A 207 -19.72 -40.31 0.07
C GLU A 207 -20.73 -39.21 0.42
N LEU A 208 -21.04 -39.04 1.72
CA LEU A 208 -21.95 -38.00 2.21
C LEU A 208 -21.50 -36.60 1.79
N LEU A 209 -20.20 -36.27 1.97
CA LEU A 209 -19.66 -34.98 1.54
C LEU A 209 -19.65 -34.85 0.00
N GLY A 210 -19.42 -35.94 -0.73
CA GLY A 210 -19.43 -35.97 -2.20
C GLY A 210 -20.80 -35.71 -2.83
N GLN A 211 -21.89 -35.92 -2.07
CA GLN A 211 -23.26 -35.64 -2.52
C GLN A 211 -23.69 -34.18 -2.29
N PHE A 212 -22.89 -33.36 -1.60
CA PHE A 212 -23.23 -31.97 -1.31
C PHE A 212 -23.28 -31.13 -2.58
N LYS A 213 -24.43 -30.48 -2.83
CA LYS A 213 -24.60 -29.56 -3.97
C LYS A 213 -24.31 -28.13 -3.51
N PRO A 214 -23.27 -27.48 -4.05
CA PRO A 214 -22.88 -26.18 -3.55
C PRO A 214 -23.79 -25.06 -4.05
N SER A 215 -23.92 -24.04 -3.20
CA SER A 215 -24.62 -22.80 -3.45
C SER A 215 -23.93 -21.69 -2.67
N ILE A 216 -24.06 -20.43 -3.09
CA ILE A 216 -23.51 -19.29 -2.36
C ILE A 216 -24.11 -19.22 -0.93
N ASN A 217 -25.37 -19.65 -0.78
CA ASN A 217 -26.12 -19.51 0.47
C ASN A 217 -25.93 -20.66 1.47
N ASN A 218 -25.24 -21.73 1.09
CA ASN A 218 -25.13 -22.92 1.91
C ASN A 218 -23.77 -23.07 2.61
N GLN A 219 -22.97 -22.00 2.71
CA GLN A 219 -21.67 -22.03 3.40
C GLN A 219 -21.77 -22.58 4.84
N LYS A 220 -22.80 -22.16 5.60
CA LYS A 220 -23.00 -22.64 6.98
C LYS A 220 -23.35 -24.13 7.01
N GLU A 221 -24.16 -24.59 6.05
CA GLU A 221 -24.53 -26.00 5.91
C GLU A 221 -23.33 -26.85 5.49
N ALA A 222 -22.52 -26.36 4.53
CA ALA A 222 -21.26 -26.96 4.11
C ALA A 222 -20.29 -27.14 5.28
N LEU A 223 -20.11 -26.09 6.09
CA LEU A 223 -19.26 -26.09 7.27
C LEU A 223 -19.75 -27.07 8.34
N ASP A 224 -21.05 -27.06 8.65
CA ASP A 224 -21.65 -27.97 9.62
C ASP A 224 -21.56 -29.44 9.17
N LEU A 225 -21.82 -29.71 7.89
CA LEU A 225 -21.74 -31.05 7.32
C LEU A 225 -20.29 -31.58 7.33
N ALA A 226 -19.33 -30.78 6.86
CA ALA A 226 -17.91 -31.14 6.89
C ALA A 226 -17.42 -31.35 8.33
N GLY A 227 -17.79 -30.45 9.25
CA GLY A 227 -17.42 -30.54 10.67
C GLY A 227 -17.97 -31.80 11.33
N LYS A 228 -19.23 -32.16 11.06
CA LYS A 228 -19.85 -33.41 11.54
C LYS A 228 -19.13 -34.65 10.99
N ALA A 229 -18.82 -34.68 9.70
CA ALA A 229 -18.16 -35.80 9.04
C ALA A 229 -16.74 -36.06 9.58
N ILE A 230 -15.96 -34.99 9.75
CA ILE A 230 -14.62 -35.05 10.35
C ILE A 230 -14.71 -35.44 11.82
N GLY A 231 -15.57 -34.78 12.59
CA GLY A 231 -15.74 -35.04 14.02
C GLY A 231 -16.14 -36.49 14.31
N PHE A 232 -17.02 -37.05 13.47
CA PHE A 232 -17.42 -38.45 13.54
C PHE A 232 -16.23 -39.40 13.31
N THR A 233 -15.43 -39.16 12.25
CA THR A 233 -14.26 -39.99 11.95
C THR A 233 -13.18 -39.85 13.02
N LYS A 234 -12.94 -38.63 13.53
CA LYS A 234 -11.98 -38.38 14.62
C LYS A 234 -12.35 -39.14 15.89
N LYS A 235 -13.64 -39.16 16.25
CA LYS A 235 -14.13 -39.95 17.40
C LYS A 235 -13.84 -41.45 17.21
N LYS A 236 -14.05 -41.98 16.00
CA LYS A 236 -13.75 -43.38 15.68
C LYS A 236 -12.25 -43.69 15.77
N CYS A 237 -11.39 -42.79 15.28
CA CYS A 237 -9.93 -42.92 15.44
C CYS A 237 -9.53 -42.96 16.93
N ALA A 238 -10.13 -42.11 17.77
CA ALA A 238 -9.84 -42.12 19.21
C ALA A 238 -10.27 -43.42 19.91
N GLU A 239 -11.44 -43.96 19.52
CA GLU A 239 -11.93 -45.27 20.02
C GLU A 239 -10.93 -46.39 19.68
N ILE A 240 -10.47 -46.47 18.43
CA ILE A 240 -9.56 -47.56 18.00
C ILE A 240 -8.14 -47.38 18.53
N ILE A 241 -7.64 -46.15 18.70
CA ILE A 241 -6.32 -45.90 19.35
C ILE A 241 -6.30 -46.50 20.76
N LYS A 242 -7.38 -46.34 21.53
CA LYS A 242 -7.48 -46.92 22.87
C LYS A 242 -7.39 -48.45 22.82
N THR A 243 -8.10 -49.09 21.89
CA THR A 243 -8.07 -50.55 21.71
C THR A 243 -6.70 -51.04 21.21
N ILE A 244 -6.05 -50.33 20.29
CA ILE A 244 -4.71 -50.69 19.79
C ILE A 244 -3.67 -50.60 20.92
N ALA A 245 -3.78 -49.59 21.81
CA ALA A 245 -2.88 -49.44 22.95
C ALA A 245 -2.95 -50.63 23.92
N GLU A 246 -4.13 -51.23 24.10
CA GLU A 246 -4.33 -52.42 24.93
C GLU A 246 -3.62 -53.67 24.35
N VAL A 247 -3.52 -53.75 23.01
CA VAL A 247 -2.90 -54.87 22.28
C VAL A 247 -1.42 -54.62 21.93
N GLN A 248 -0.86 -53.47 22.30
CA GLN A 248 0.55 -53.09 22.11
C GLN A 248 1.06 -53.09 20.66
N ASN A 249 0.19 -52.91 19.66
CA ASN A 249 0.60 -52.81 18.25
C ASN A 249 1.04 -51.37 17.90
N LYS A 250 2.34 -51.09 18.06
CA LYS A 250 2.91 -49.75 17.87
C LYS A 250 2.77 -49.20 16.44
N ASN A 251 2.94 -50.04 15.42
CA ASN A 251 2.93 -49.59 14.03
C ASN A 251 1.53 -49.17 13.59
N ALA A 252 0.51 -49.99 13.91
CA ALA A 252 -0.88 -49.64 13.63
C ALA A 252 -1.29 -48.37 14.39
N SER A 253 -0.85 -48.22 15.64
CA SER A 253 -1.09 -47.01 16.45
C SER A 253 -0.54 -45.76 15.78
N GLU A 254 0.70 -45.80 15.28
CA GLU A 254 1.33 -44.68 14.59
C GLU A 254 0.54 -44.28 13.33
N MET A 255 0.10 -45.25 12.54
CA MET A 255 -0.68 -44.98 11.32
C MET A 255 -2.05 -44.37 11.65
N VAL A 256 -2.74 -44.85 12.70
CA VAL A 256 -4.01 -44.25 13.14
C VAL A 256 -3.79 -42.85 13.72
N LEU A 257 -2.69 -42.60 14.43
CA LEU A 257 -2.34 -41.26 14.90
C LEU A 257 -2.07 -40.30 13.73
N LYS A 258 -1.40 -40.76 12.67
CA LYS A 258 -1.24 -39.98 11.43
C LYS A 258 -2.60 -39.67 10.80
N ALA A 259 -3.49 -40.66 10.69
CA ALA A 259 -4.85 -40.45 10.21
C ALA A 259 -5.61 -39.40 11.03
N ALA A 260 -5.49 -39.45 12.37
CA ALA A 260 -6.10 -38.47 13.26
C ALA A 260 -5.51 -37.06 13.09
N GLY A 261 -4.20 -36.95 12.82
CA GLY A 261 -3.54 -35.68 12.51
C GLY A 261 -4.11 -34.98 11.27
N TYR A 262 -4.38 -35.72 10.20
CA TYR A 262 -5.04 -35.16 8.99
C TYR A 262 -6.47 -34.67 9.24
N LEU A 263 -7.11 -35.08 10.33
CA LEU A 263 -8.44 -34.62 10.72
C LEU A 263 -8.40 -33.35 11.60
N GLU A 264 -7.22 -32.85 11.96
CA GLU A 264 -7.03 -31.60 12.72
C GLU A 264 -6.98 -30.37 11.80
N ILE A 265 -7.88 -30.32 10.81
CA ILE A 265 -7.94 -29.21 9.85
C ILE A 265 -8.86 -28.09 10.31
N ASN A 266 -8.49 -26.86 9.99
CA ASN A 266 -9.38 -25.71 10.12
C ASN A 266 -10.30 -25.64 8.89
N LEU A 267 -11.61 -25.83 9.13
CA LEU A 267 -12.63 -25.75 8.08
C LEU A 267 -13.12 -24.33 7.81
N ASP A 268 -12.77 -23.35 8.64
CA ASP A 268 -13.15 -21.96 8.43
C ASP A 268 -12.20 -21.31 7.41
N CYS A 269 -12.68 -21.11 6.19
CA CYS A 269 -11.88 -20.69 5.06
C CYS A 269 -12.61 -19.66 4.19
N GLN A 270 -12.87 -18.49 4.75
CA GLN A 270 -13.31 -17.29 4.00
C GLN A 270 -12.16 -16.60 3.25
N HIS A 271 -11.21 -17.35 2.70
CA HIS A 271 -9.97 -16.76 2.18
C HIS A 271 -10.12 -16.14 0.79
N ASN A 272 -10.90 -16.74 -0.12
CA ASN A 272 -10.91 -16.26 -1.50
C ASN A 272 -11.78 -15.01 -1.65
N LEU A 273 -12.97 -14.99 -1.04
CA LEU A 273 -13.82 -13.80 -1.04
C LEU A 273 -13.13 -12.65 -0.30
N LYS A 274 -12.51 -12.90 0.86
CA LYS A 274 -11.75 -11.87 1.58
C LYS A 274 -10.59 -11.34 0.72
N SER A 275 -9.84 -12.22 0.06
CA SER A 275 -8.74 -11.82 -0.84
C SER A 275 -9.25 -10.97 -2.01
N PHE A 276 -10.34 -11.39 -2.66
CA PHE A 276 -10.99 -10.61 -3.71
C PHE A 276 -11.44 -9.25 -3.19
N LEU A 277 -12.15 -9.19 -2.06
CA LEU A 277 -12.60 -7.94 -1.46
C LEU A 277 -11.44 -7.02 -1.10
N MET A 278 -10.31 -7.56 -0.67
CA MET A 278 -9.08 -6.78 -0.46
C MET A 278 -8.53 -6.25 -1.79
N SER A 279 -8.50 -7.09 -2.84
CA SER A 279 -8.00 -6.69 -4.16
C SER A 279 -8.83 -5.58 -4.83
N VAL A 280 -10.15 -5.53 -4.58
CA VAL A 280 -11.03 -4.45 -5.07
C VAL A 280 -11.07 -3.25 -4.13
N LYS A 281 -10.59 -3.40 -2.88
CA LYS A 281 -10.43 -2.30 -1.93
C LYS A 281 -9.13 -1.52 -2.11
N GLU A 282 -8.09 -2.14 -2.67
CA GLU A 282 -6.75 -1.54 -2.76
C GLU A 282 -6.11 -1.77 -4.15
N PRO A 283 -6.14 -0.77 -5.06
CA PRO A 283 -6.81 0.54 -4.91
C PRO A 283 -8.33 0.42 -4.96
N LEU A 284 -9.01 1.30 -4.22
CA LEU A 284 -10.46 1.24 -4.04
C LEU A 284 -11.18 1.42 -5.38
N ASN A 285 -11.78 0.34 -5.90
CA ASN A 285 -12.53 0.36 -7.14
C ASN A 285 -13.80 1.24 -6.97
N PRO A 286 -13.99 2.29 -7.80
CA PRO A 286 -15.11 3.22 -7.61
C PRO A 286 -16.50 2.59 -7.72
N ILE A 287 -16.68 1.56 -8.57
CA ILE A 287 -17.96 0.85 -8.69
C ILE A 287 -18.28 0.09 -7.39
N TYR A 288 -17.30 -0.65 -6.86
CA TYR A 288 -17.45 -1.39 -5.62
C TYR A 288 -17.71 -0.45 -4.44
N ALA A 289 -16.91 0.61 -4.30
CA ALA A 289 -17.03 1.57 -3.20
C ALA A 289 -18.39 2.28 -3.18
N ALA A 290 -18.88 2.69 -4.36
CA ALA A 290 -20.18 3.33 -4.49
C ALA A 290 -21.35 2.40 -4.13
N ASN A 291 -21.19 1.08 -4.35
CA ASN A 291 -22.25 0.08 -4.24
C ASN A 291 -21.96 -0.95 -3.14
N GLN A 292 -21.19 -0.58 -2.12
CA GLN A 292 -20.74 -1.51 -1.07
C GLN A 292 -21.91 -2.20 -0.36
N ALA A 293 -23.03 -1.51 -0.15
CA ALA A 293 -24.24 -2.08 0.44
C ALA A 293 -24.80 -3.23 -0.40
N PHE A 294 -24.83 -3.08 -1.73
CA PHE A 294 -25.24 -4.13 -2.65
C PHE A 294 -24.31 -5.34 -2.56
N PHE A 295 -22.99 -5.12 -2.65
CA PHE A 295 -22.02 -6.22 -2.56
C PHE A 295 -22.05 -6.93 -1.20
N ASN A 296 -22.23 -6.21 -0.09
CA ASN A 296 -22.39 -6.80 1.23
C ASN A 296 -23.65 -7.67 1.29
N ASN A 297 -24.77 -7.21 0.73
CA ASN A 297 -26.01 -7.99 0.66
C ASN A 297 -25.87 -9.22 -0.23
N LEU A 298 -25.14 -9.11 -1.35
CA LEU A 298 -24.81 -10.22 -2.25
C LEU A 298 -24.07 -11.33 -1.51
N ILE A 299 -23.03 -10.94 -0.76
CA ILE A 299 -22.19 -11.84 0.04
C ILE A 299 -22.98 -12.53 1.13
N ASN A 300 -23.89 -11.80 1.78
CA ASN A 300 -24.72 -12.33 2.86
C ASN A 300 -25.90 -13.19 2.36
N GLY A 301 -25.93 -13.54 1.06
CA GLY A 301 -26.94 -14.40 0.46
C GLY A 301 -28.31 -13.76 0.29
N GLY A 302 -28.41 -12.43 0.43
CA GLY A 302 -29.67 -11.69 0.46
C GLY A 302 -30.24 -11.32 -0.92
N LEU A 303 -29.55 -11.63 -2.02
CA LEU A 303 -29.93 -11.18 -3.37
C LEU A 303 -30.49 -12.28 -4.28
N GLN A 304 -31.10 -13.35 -3.74
CA GLN A 304 -31.67 -14.42 -4.60
C GLN A 304 -32.71 -13.91 -5.62
N ASP A 305 -33.31 -12.74 -5.39
CA ASP A 305 -34.39 -12.19 -6.21
C ASP A 305 -34.09 -10.83 -6.89
N HIS A 306 -32.84 -10.32 -6.81
CA HIS A 306 -32.52 -9.01 -7.36
C HIS A 306 -31.74 -9.11 -8.68
N ASP A 307 -32.34 -8.61 -9.75
CA ASP A 307 -31.68 -8.41 -11.04
C ASP A 307 -30.59 -7.31 -10.90
N PRO A 308 -29.30 -7.64 -11.11
CA PRO A 308 -28.23 -6.65 -11.06
C PRO A 308 -28.42 -5.49 -12.04
N GLU A 309 -29.06 -5.73 -13.20
CA GLU A 309 -29.33 -4.68 -14.18
C GLU A 309 -30.37 -3.69 -13.65
N GLU A 310 -31.46 -4.21 -13.09
CA GLU A 310 -32.50 -3.40 -12.48
C GLU A 310 -31.94 -2.53 -11.34
N TYR A 311 -31.12 -3.12 -10.45
CA TYR A 311 -30.45 -2.36 -9.40
C TYR A 311 -29.53 -1.27 -9.95
N TRP A 312 -28.69 -1.63 -10.94
CA TRP A 312 -27.74 -0.68 -11.52
C TRP A 312 -28.43 0.53 -12.15
N VAL A 313 -29.50 0.30 -12.90
CA VAL A 313 -30.27 1.36 -13.56
C VAL A 313 -31.02 2.23 -12.56
N LYS A 314 -31.62 1.62 -11.52
CA LYS A 314 -32.44 2.36 -10.54
C LYS A 314 -31.61 3.15 -9.52
N GLU A 315 -30.53 2.56 -9.02
CA GLU A 315 -29.78 3.09 -7.88
C GLU A 315 -28.27 3.07 -8.10
N GLY A 316 -27.74 1.94 -8.60
CA GLY A 316 -26.30 1.68 -8.56
C GLY A 316 -25.45 2.66 -9.40
N TYR A 317 -25.95 3.05 -10.58
CA TYR A 317 -25.26 4.02 -11.42
C TYR A 317 -25.29 5.42 -10.83
N GLY A 318 -26.42 5.82 -10.22
CA GLY A 318 -26.54 7.09 -9.51
C GLY A 318 -25.54 7.20 -8.36
N ASN A 319 -25.41 6.13 -7.56
CA ASN A 319 -24.42 6.02 -6.49
C ASN A 319 -22.99 6.15 -7.02
N TYR A 320 -22.69 5.46 -8.14
CA TYR A 320 -21.39 5.52 -8.80
C TYR A 320 -21.02 6.93 -9.26
N LEU A 321 -21.93 7.65 -9.95
CA LEU A 321 -21.68 9.03 -10.36
C LEU A 321 -21.50 9.98 -9.17
N ALA A 322 -22.30 9.82 -8.12
CA ALA A 322 -22.17 10.60 -6.88
C ALA A 322 -20.86 10.29 -6.13
N TYR A 323 -20.33 9.07 -6.25
CA TYR A 323 -19.03 8.72 -5.69
C TYR A 323 -17.90 9.36 -6.48
N LEU A 324 -17.92 9.26 -7.82
CA LEU A 324 -16.92 9.89 -8.68
C LEU A 324 -16.85 11.41 -8.49
N SER A 325 -17.97 12.08 -8.18
CA SER A 325 -17.98 13.54 -8.01
C SER A 325 -17.28 14.03 -6.74
N LYS A 326 -16.99 13.15 -5.79
CA LYS A 326 -16.29 13.50 -4.55
C LYS A 326 -14.82 13.84 -4.83
N ASN A 327 -14.32 14.84 -4.12
CA ASN A 327 -12.89 15.16 -4.13
C ASN A 327 -12.07 14.02 -3.51
N GLY A 328 -10.86 13.79 -4.00
CA GLY A 328 -9.99 12.72 -3.49
C GLY A 328 -10.39 11.31 -3.92
N VAL A 329 -11.42 11.16 -4.76
CA VAL A 329 -11.70 9.86 -5.41
C VAL A 329 -10.81 9.72 -6.64
N LYS A 330 -10.10 8.61 -6.73
CA LYS A 330 -9.28 8.29 -7.90
C LYS A 330 -10.14 7.88 -9.08
N ILE A 331 -9.85 8.45 -10.24
CA ILE A 331 -10.58 8.19 -11.49
C ILE A 331 -9.66 7.53 -12.49
N SER A 332 -10.12 6.41 -13.03
CA SER A 332 -9.47 5.65 -14.09
C SER A 332 -9.90 6.18 -15.46
N TYR A 333 -9.14 5.89 -16.52
CA TYR A 333 -9.60 6.27 -17.86
C TYR A 333 -10.86 5.46 -18.24
N GLY A 334 -11.04 4.27 -17.68
CA GLY A 334 -12.22 3.43 -17.92
C GLY A 334 -13.52 4.00 -17.35
N ASP A 335 -13.43 4.87 -16.33
CA ASP A 335 -14.60 5.56 -15.76
C ASP A 335 -15.14 6.67 -16.66
N VAL A 336 -14.30 7.23 -17.55
CA VAL A 336 -14.60 8.45 -18.32
C VAL A 336 -14.53 8.26 -19.84
N ASP A 337 -14.07 7.11 -20.33
CA ASP A 337 -13.86 6.81 -21.76
C ASP A 337 -15.11 7.04 -22.61
N SER A 338 -16.30 6.71 -22.09
CA SER A 338 -17.56 6.88 -22.83
C SER A 338 -17.86 8.32 -23.20
N VAL A 339 -17.31 9.29 -22.46
CA VAL A 339 -17.39 10.73 -22.75
C VAL A 339 -16.15 11.19 -23.50
N VAL A 340 -14.95 10.90 -22.98
CA VAL A 340 -13.70 11.45 -23.52
C VAL A 340 -13.43 10.99 -24.95
N SER A 341 -13.74 9.72 -25.27
CA SER A 341 -13.56 9.18 -26.62
C SER A 341 -14.51 9.75 -27.69
N GLN A 342 -15.47 10.58 -27.27
CA GLN A 342 -16.35 11.35 -28.16
C GLN A 342 -15.81 12.76 -28.42
N LEU A 343 -14.96 13.28 -27.54
CA LEU A 343 -14.39 14.63 -27.66
C LEU A 343 -13.22 14.64 -28.64
N PHE A 344 -12.36 13.63 -28.57
CA PHE A 344 -11.19 13.47 -29.43
C PHE A 344 -10.67 12.03 -29.38
N SER A 345 -9.82 11.67 -30.35
CA SER A 345 -9.12 10.38 -30.34
C SER A 345 -7.98 10.40 -29.34
N TYR A 346 -7.89 9.42 -28.43
CA TYR A 346 -6.79 9.35 -27.47
C TYR A 346 -6.28 7.93 -27.23
N ALA A 347 -5.02 7.84 -26.80
CA ALA A 347 -4.34 6.58 -26.49
C ALA A 347 -3.78 6.60 -25.07
N VAL A 348 -3.79 5.43 -24.44
CA VAL A 348 -3.16 5.20 -23.13
C VAL A 348 -2.13 4.10 -23.26
N TYR A 349 -0.93 4.35 -22.78
CA TYR A 349 0.19 3.41 -22.79
C TYR A 349 0.62 3.10 -21.36
N ALA A 350 1.05 1.88 -21.09
CA ALA A 350 1.71 1.52 -19.85
C ALA A 350 3.06 2.25 -19.79
N TYR A 351 3.22 3.14 -18.81
CA TYR A 351 4.40 4.02 -18.73
C TYR A 351 5.71 3.22 -18.63
N GLU A 352 5.74 2.16 -17.83
CA GLU A 352 6.94 1.36 -17.62
C GLU A 352 7.25 0.36 -18.75
N SER A 353 6.22 -0.28 -19.32
CA SER A 353 6.41 -1.34 -20.33
C SER A 353 6.29 -0.84 -21.78
N ALA A 354 5.78 0.38 -21.99
CA ALA A 354 5.44 0.94 -23.29
C ALA A 354 4.40 0.10 -24.07
N GLU A 355 3.58 -0.69 -23.34
CA GLU A 355 2.48 -1.46 -23.93
C GLU A 355 1.25 -0.58 -24.17
N VAL A 356 0.51 -0.88 -25.23
CA VAL A 356 -0.74 -0.18 -25.52
C VAL A 356 -1.81 -0.73 -24.58
N ILE A 357 -2.36 0.14 -23.73
CA ILE A 357 -3.47 -0.18 -22.85
C ILE A 357 -4.78 0.15 -23.56
N LEU A 358 -4.90 1.40 -24.05
CA LEU A 358 -6.05 1.86 -24.82
C LEU A 358 -5.62 2.22 -26.24
N LYS A 359 -6.15 1.47 -27.21
CA LYS A 359 -5.91 1.73 -28.63
C LYS A 359 -6.82 2.86 -29.12
N PRO A 360 -6.27 3.90 -29.79
CA PRO A 360 -7.09 5.00 -30.29
C PRO A 360 -7.89 4.56 -31.53
N LYS A 361 -9.05 5.21 -31.75
CA LYS A 361 -9.91 4.95 -32.93
C LYS A 361 -9.26 5.44 -34.23
N SER A 362 -8.49 6.51 -34.15
CA SER A 362 -7.72 7.13 -35.25
C SER A 362 -6.34 7.57 -34.72
N SER A 363 -5.59 8.40 -35.48
CA SER A 363 -4.38 9.04 -34.94
C SER A 363 -4.71 9.77 -33.62
N PRO A 364 -4.01 9.49 -32.52
CA PRO A 364 -4.35 10.06 -31.22
C PRO A 364 -4.02 11.56 -31.19
N GLU A 365 -4.98 12.36 -30.76
CA GLU A 365 -4.85 13.79 -30.47
C GLU A 365 -4.30 14.02 -29.05
N LEU A 366 -4.62 13.09 -28.14
CA LEU A 366 -4.08 13.01 -26.79
C LEU A 366 -3.41 11.65 -26.56
N GLU A 367 -2.15 11.68 -26.11
CA GLU A 367 -1.39 10.47 -25.76
C GLU A 367 -0.99 10.54 -24.29
N LEU A 368 -1.32 9.49 -23.54
CA LEU A 368 -1.09 9.39 -22.10
C LEU A 368 -0.21 8.18 -21.77
N GLY A 369 0.69 8.33 -20.81
CA GLY A 369 1.33 7.22 -20.10
C GLY A 369 0.64 7.00 -18.75
N LEU A 370 0.31 5.76 -18.41
CA LEU A 370 -0.24 5.37 -17.11
C LEU A 370 0.78 4.48 -16.39
N SER A 371 1.26 4.93 -15.23
CA SER A 371 1.95 4.03 -14.31
C SER A 371 0.90 3.19 -13.60
N ILE A 372 0.69 1.95 -14.08
CA ILE A 372 -0.34 1.04 -13.56
C ILE A 372 -0.22 0.86 -12.04
N ARG A 373 1.02 0.79 -11.54
CA ARG A 373 1.27 0.59 -10.10
C ARG A 373 0.89 1.80 -9.24
N GLN A 374 1.07 3.00 -9.77
CA GLN A 374 0.79 4.24 -9.04
C GLN A 374 -0.59 4.79 -9.38
N GLY A 375 -1.24 4.30 -10.44
CA GLY A 375 -2.39 4.92 -11.08
C GLY A 375 -2.14 6.39 -11.41
N HIS A 376 -0.92 6.72 -11.85
CA HIS A 376 -0.48 8.09 -12.11
C HIS A 376 -0.34 8.33 -13.62
N PHE A 377 -0.85 9.47 -14.10
CA PHE A 377 -0.82 9.82 -15.51
C PHE A 377 0.34 10.75 -15.88
N TYR A 378 0.87 10.50 -17.06
CA TYR A 378 1.89 11.28 -17.75
C TYR A 378 1.31 11.73 -19.09
N ILE A 379 1.57 12.96 -19.50
CA ILE A 379 1.14 13.46 -20.81
C ILE A 379 2.31 13.43 -21.79
N VAL A 380 2.11 12.83 -22.97
CA VAL A 380 3.14 12.79 -24.01
C VAL A 380 3.17 14.14 -24.73
N ALA A 381 4.36 14.73 -24.82
CA ALA A 381 4.55 15.98 -25.55
C ALA A 381 4.56 15.75 -27.06
N THR A 382 3.92 16.63 -27.80
CA THR A 382 4.10 16.80 -29.25
C THR A 382 5.02 17.98 -29.51
N GLU A 383 5.49 18.16 -30.75
CA GLU A 383 6.29 19.34 -31.11
C GLU A 383 5.59 20.65 -30.75
N LYS A 384 4.26 20.71 -30.92
CA LYS A 384 3.44 21.88 -30.56
C LYS A 384 3.35 22.10 -29.04
N THR A 385 3.19 21.02 -28.25
CA THR A 385 2.91 21.15 -26.81
C THR A 385 4.17 21.13 -25.93
N GLN A 386 5.32 20.71 -26.46
CA GLN A 386 6.54 20.47 -25.67
C GLN A 386 7.02 21.68 -24.86
N ALA A 387 7.04 22.88 -25.45
CA ALA A 387 7.50 24.08 -24.76
C ALA A 387 6.63 24.42 -23.53
N MET A 388 5.31 24.35 -23.71
CA MET A 388 4.34 24.66 -22.66
C MET A 388 4.32 23.57 -21.56
N LEU A 389 4.45 22.30 -21.94
CA LEU A 389 4.56 21.19 -20.99
C LEU A 389 5.86 21.23 -20.17
N ARG A 390 7.00 21.64 -20.75
CA ARG A 390 8.25 21.88 -19.99
C ARG A 390 8.09 23.00 -18.97
N GLN A 391 7.38 24.07 -19.33
CA GLN A 391 7.08 25.15 -18.40
C GLN A 391 6.15 24.70 -17.28
N TYR A 392 5.13 23.90 -17.60
CA TYR A 392 4.29 23.25 -16.59
C TYR A 392 5.13 22.39 -15.64
N ALA A 393 6.03 21.54 -16.16
CA ALA A 393 6.89 20.70 -15.34
C ALA A 393 7.78 21.52 -14.40
N SER A 394 8.32 22.65 -14.87
CA SER A 394 9.11 23.58 -14.04
C SER A 394 8.27 24.23 -12.95
N GLN A 395 7.02 24.64 -13.24
CA GLN A 395 6.12 25.21 -12.25
C GLN A 395 5.67 24.16 -11.23
N LYS A 396 5.32 22.95 -11.69
CA LYS A 396 5.01 21.82 -10.79
C LYS A 396 6.16 21.56 -9.82
N LYS A 397 7.41 21.54 -10.29
CA LYS A 397 8.57 21.38 -9.42
C LYS A 397 8.65 22.48 -8.36
N LEU A 398 8.44 23.74 -8.74
CA LEU A 398 8.40 24.86 -7.80
C LEU A 398 7.31 24.68 -6.73
N TYR A 399 6.14 24.20 -7.11
CA TYR A 399 5.06 23.87 -6.18
C TYR A 399 5.46 22.77 -5.21
N MET A 400 6.10 21.70 -5.69
CA MET A 400 6.61 20.62 -4.83
C MET A 400 7.68 21.15 -3.85
N ASP A 401 8.66 21.90 -4.34
CA ASP A 401 9.73 22.44 -3.49
C ASP A 401 9.17 23.33 -2.35
N GLN A 402 8.06 24.05 -2.61
CA GLN A 402 7.41 24.95 -1.65
C GLN A 402 6.42 24.23 -0.72
N HIS A 403 5.77 23.18 -1.20
CA HIS A 403 5.04 22.26 -0.37
C HIS A 403 5.97 21.64 0.69
N ASP A 404 7.09 21.06 0.24
CA ASP A 404 8.11 20.43 1.08
C ASP A 404 8.77 21.44 2.04
N GLU A 405 8.87 22.72 1.67
CA GLU A 405 9.36 23.77 2.57
C GLU A 405 8.39 24.01 3.74
N ILE A 406 7.10 24.16 3.46
CA ILE A 406 6.07 24.36 4.50
C ILE A 406 5.99 23.12 5.41
N GLU A 407 6.05 21.91 4.87
CA GLU A 407 6.08 20.68 5.66
C GLU A 407 7.33 20.57 6.53
N ARG A 408 8.51 20.94 6.02
CA ARG A 408 9.74 20.96 6.81
C ARG A 408 9.64 21.92 8.00
N TRP A 409 8.99 23.07 7.84
CA TRP A 409 8.72 23.98 8.96
C TRP A 409 7.81 23.34 10.02
N GLU A 410 6.86 22.50 9.61
CA GLU A 410 6.00 21.76 10.53
C GLU A 410 6.80 20.76 11.37
N VAL A 411 7.69 19.98 10.73
CA VAL A 411 8.56 19.00 11.39
C VAL A 411 9.50 19.69 12.39
N LEU A 412 10.16 20.78 12.00
CA LEU A 412 11.08 21.52 12.87
C LEU A 412 10.38 22.09 14.11
N LEU A 413 9.12 22.53 13.98
CA LEU A 413 8.35 23.00 15.13
C LEU A 413 7.98 21.85 16.08
N GLN A 414 7.63 20.68 15.54
CA GLN A 414 7.38 19.49 16.36
C GLN A 414 8.63 19.04 17.12
N GLU A 415 9.80 19.05 16.49
CA GLU A 415 11.08 18.68 17.12
C GLU A 415 11.51 19.61 18.25
N THR A 416 11.17 20.91 18.16
CA THR A 416 11.47 21.89 19.21
C THR A 416 10.49 21.86 20.39
N GLY A 417 9.56 20.89 20.41
CA GLY A 417 8.50 20.81 21.42
C GLY A 417 7.44 21.91 21.28
N SER A 418 7.44 22.62 20.15
CA SER A 418 6.42 23.63 19.83
C SER A 418 5.16 22.95 19.29
N ARG A 419 4.04 23.67 19.33
CA ARG A 419 2.79 23.20 18.71
C ARG A 419 2.97 23.11 17.19
N SER A 420 2.26 22.18 16.55
CA SER A 420 2.18 22.07 15.08
C SER A 420 1.76 23.40 14.45
N LEU A 421 2.17 23.65 13.20
CA LEU A 421 1.74 24.85 12.46
C LEU A 421 0.21 24.94 12.46
N THR A 422 -0.35 26.10 12.83
CA THR A 422 -1.77 26.30 12.58
C THR A 422 -2.00 26.53 11.08
N ILE A 423 -3.25 26.40 10.63
CA ILE A 423 -3.61 26.73 9.25
C ILE A 423 -3.26 28.20 8.92
N GLU A 424 -3.40 29.12 9.87
CA GLU A 424 -2.99 30.52 9.71
C GLU A 424 -1.48 30.65 9.48
N ASN A 425 -0.64 29.90 10.21
CA ASN A 425 0.80 29.90 9.96
C ASN A 425 1.13 29.36 8.57
N LYS A 426 0.48 28.27 8.13
CA LYS A 426 0.64 27.74 6.77
C LYS A 426 0.23 28.78 5.71
N ARG A 427 -0.87 29.51 5.94
CA ARG A 427 -1.34 30.61 5.08
C ARG A 427 -0.34 31.75 5.03
N ASP A 428 0.21 32.17 6.16
CA ASP A 428 1.20 33.23 6.23
C ASP A 428 2.46 32.87 5.42
N LEU A 429 2.99 31.66 5.60
CA LEU A 429 4.12 31.15 4.81
C LEU A 429 3.79 31.13 3.31
N ALA A 430 2.64 30.57 2.95
CA ALA A 430 2.18 30.49 1.56
C ALA A 430 2.03 31.86 0.87
N ARG A 431 1.72 32.94 1.60
CA ARG A 431 1.62 34.30 1.01
C ARG A 431 2.95 34.81 0.47
N HIS A 432 4.07 34.35 1.03
CA HIS A 432 5.41 34.77 0.64
C HIS A 432 5.96 33.96 -0.54
N HIS A 433 5.30 32.86 -0.90
CA HIS A 433 5.73 32.00 -1.99
C HIS A 433 5.20 32.47 -3.37
N PRO A 434 5.99 32.30 -4.45
CA PRO A 434 5.52 32.53 -5.82
C PRO A 434 4.45 31.52 -6.29
N ALA A 435 4.41 30.29 -5.75
CA ALA A 435 3.32 29.35 -5.98
C ALA A 435 2.10 29.75 -5.15
N PHE A 436 1.31 30.68 -5.66
CA PHE A 436 0.29 31.33 -4.85
C PHE A 436 -0.90 30.43 -4.47
N LEU A 437 -1.03 29.24 -5.09
CA LEU A 437 -2.00 28.20 -4.73
C LEU A 437 -1.38 27.01 -4.00
N VAL A 438 -0.17 27.14 -3.45
CA VAL A 438 0.55 25.99 -2.84
C VAL A 438 -0.28 25.28 -1.76
N LEU A 439 -1.06 26.00 -0.94
CA LEU A 439 -1.91 25.34 0.07
C LEU A 439 -3.02 24.48 -0.52
N ALA A 440 -3.49 24.78 -1.73
CA ALA A 440 -4.50 23.97 -2.40
C ALA A 440 -3.92 22.64 -2.91
N THR A 441 -2.60 22.42 -2.83
CA THR A 441 -1.97 21.15 -3.21
C THR A 441 -1.79 20.18 -2.05
N PHE A 442 -2.06 20.62 -0.82
CA PHE A 442 -1.99 19.77 0.37
C PHE A 442 -3.20 18.83 0.43
N SER A 443 -3.03 17.69 1.10
CA SER A 443 -4.11 16.77 1.44
C SER A 443 -5.09 17.40 2.44
N GLN A 444 -6.29 16.83 2.53
CA GLN A 444 -7.28 17.32 3.49
C GLN A 444 -6.79 17.12 4.94
N GLU A 445 -6.04 16.04 5.17
CA GLU A 445 -5.39 15.72 6.45
C GLU A 445 -4.34 16.79 6.82
N GLU A 446 -3.47 17.16 5.88
CA GLU A 446 -2.47 18.21 6.07
C GLU A 446 -3.07 19.61 6.29
N LEU A 447 -4.31 19.81 5.85
CA LEU A 447 -5.10 21.03 6.05
C LEU A 447 -6.05 20.94 7.25
N PHE A 448 -5.82 20.03 8.19
CA PHE A 448 -6.63 19.89 9.41
C PHE A 448 -8.12 19.63 9.13
N GLY A 449 -8.40 18.86 8.09
CA GLY A 449 -9.76 18.55 7.64
C GLY A 449 -10.38 19.58 6.71
N LEU A 450 -9.72 20.71 6.43
CA LEU A 450 -10.21 21.72 5.50
C LEU A 450 -10.14 21.20 4.05
N ASN A 451 -11.15 21.53 3.26
CA ASN A 451 -11.22 21.14 1.86
C ASN A 451 -10.18 21.96 1.04
N PRO A 452 -9.28 21.31 0.27
CA PRO A 452 -8.29 22.01 -0.56
C PRO A 452 -8.89 23.00 -1.58
N ILE A 453 -10.09 22.71 -2.12
CA ILE A 453 -10.82 23.61 -3.03
C ILE A 453 -11.30 24.86 -2.27
N GLU A 454 -11.66 24.73 -0.99
CA GLU A 454 -12.08 25.88 -0.20
C GLU A 454 -10.89 26.82 0.05
N GLU A 455 -9.72 26.25 0.34
CA GLU A 455 -8.48 27.01 0.49
C GLU A 455 -8.05 27.67 -0.82
N LEU A 456 -8.22 26.98 -1.96
CA LEU A 456 -8.05 27.54 -3.30
C LEU A 456 -8.96 28.75 -3.51
N VAL A 457 -10.27 28.62 -3.29
CA VAL A 457 -11.25 29.71 -3.50
C VAL A 457 -10.97 30.87 -2.55
N ARG A 458 -10.63 30.60 -1.29
CA ARG A 458 -10.24 31.61 -0.31
C ARG A 458 -9.05 32.43 -0.84
N ARG A 459 -8.03 31.75 -1.34
CA ARG A 459 -6.82 32.40 -1.86
C ARG A 459 -7.09 33.20 -3.14
N LEU A 460 -7.92 32.70 -4.04
CA LEU A 460 -8.34 33.45 -5.23
C LEU A 460 -9.08 34.74 -4.88
N LYS A 461 -9.99 34.70 -3.90
CA LYS A 461 -10.71 35.89 -3.40
C LYS A 461 -9.77 36.90 -2.75
N GLU A 462 -8.81 36.43 -1.96
CA GLU A 462 -7.78 37.28 -1.36
C GLU A 462 -6.98 38.03 -2.45
N LEU A 463 -6.53 37.33 -3.48
CA LEU A 463 -5.81 37.94 -4.60
C LEU A 463 -6.69 38.93 -5.37
N GLN A 464 -7.94 38.56 -5.67
CA GLN A 464 -8.88 39.45 -6.36
C GLN A 464 -9.15 40.75 -5.58
N SER A 465 -9.20 40.68 -4.26
CA SER A 465 -9.36 41.86 -3.40
C SER A 465 -8.14 42.80 -3.49
N GLY A 466 -6.92 42.24 -3.55
CA GLY A 466 -5.68 42.98 -3.71
C GLY A 466 -5.57 43.70 -5.06
N PHE A 467 -6.25 43.22 -6.10
CA PHE A 467 -6.30 43.92 -7.40
C PHE A 467 -7.05 45.26 -7.32
N LYS A 468 -8.04 45.36 -6.43
CA LYS A 468 -8.92 46.53 -6.31
C LYS A 468 -8.30 47.65 -5.46
N THR A 469 -7.48 47.28 -4.47
CA THR A 469 -6.76 48.24 -3.64
C THR A 469 -5.58 48.81 -4.42
N SER A 470 -5.71 50.05 -4.88
CA SER A 470 -4.64 50.74 -5.59
C SER A 470 -3.35 50.78 -4.74
N PRO A 471 -2.16 50.57 -5.31
CA PRO A 471 -0.86 50.63 -4.60
C PRO A 471 -0.58 51.96 -3.87
N ARG A 472 -1.44 52.98 -4.07
CA ARG A 472 -1.31 54.31 -3.50
C ARG A 472 -1.81 54.41 -2.05
N GLU A 473 -2.70 53.54 -1.60
CA GLU A 473 -3.29 53.59 -0.25
C GLU A 473 -2.49 52.77 0.79
N GLU A 474 -1.86 51.66 0.40
CA GLU A 474 -1.06 50.83 1.33
C GLU A 474 0.22 51.50 1.85
N ARG A 475 0.75 52.52 1.15
CA ARG A 475 1.93 53.26 1.65
C ARG A 475 1.67 54.12 2.89
N GLN A 476 0.40 54.27 3.31
CA GLN A 476 0.06 55.01 4.53
C GLN A 476 -0.24 54.11 5.75
N ALA A 477 -0.33 52.79 5.59
CA ALA A 477 -0.52 51.85 6.69
C ALA A 477 0.85 51.33 7.20
N VAL A 478 1.52 52.13 8.03
CA VAL A 478 2.71 51.69 8.78
C VAL A 478 2.28 50.70 9.86
N ILE A 479 2.62 49.42 9.71
CA ILE A 479 2.49 48.41 10.76
C ILE A 479 3.74 48.49 11.68
N PRO A 480 3.58 48.52 13.02
CA PRO A 480 4.72 48.57 13.94
C PRO A 480 5.46 47.22 14.01
N SER A 481 6.71 47.24 13.57
CA SER A 481 7.70 46.16 13.61
C SER A 481 8.16 45.83 15.05
N ALA A 482 7.33 45.16 15.86
CA ALA A 482 7.69 44.80 17.24
C ALA A 482 7.69 43.29 17.58
N ALA A 483 7.42 42.36 16.65
CA ALA A 483 7.24 40.94 17.01
C ALA A 483 8.27 39.93 16.48
N ILE A 484 9.32 40.33 15.73
CA ILE A 484 10.30 39.38 15.13
C ILE A 484 11.74 39.63 15.61
N LYS A 485 11.93 39.96 16.90
CA LYS A 485 13.27 40.12 17.50
C LYS A 485 13.54 39.32 18.78
N SER A 486 12.68 38.37 19.16
CA SER A 486 12.88 37.55 20.36
C SER A 486 13.33 36.10 20.05
N ALA A 487 14.36 35.91 19.24
CA ALA A 487 14.92 34.57 19.03
C ALA A 487 16.45 34.51 18.84
N ASN A 488 17.19 35.63 18.85
CA ASN A 488 18.65 35.61 18.75
C ASN A 488 19.27 36.58 19.75
N GLY A 489 19.86 36.04 20.82
CA GLY A 489 20.51 36.83 21.86
C GLY A 489 21.26 35.99 22.90
N VAL A 490 22.20 35.16 22.45
CA VAL A 490 23.28 34.65 23.31
C VAL A 490 24.48 35.58 23.14
N SER A 491 24.82 36.37 24.17
CA SER A 491 26.21 36.73 24.52
C SER A 491 26.26 37.69 25.71
N SER A 492 26.96 37.25 26.76
CA SER A 492 27.83 37.99 27.68
C SER A 492 27.29 39.23 28.43
N GLN A 493 27.09 39.04 29.73
CA GLN A 493 27.16 40.09 30.75
C GLN A 493 28.57 40.71 30.82
N THR A 494 28.66 42.04 30.95
CA THR A 494 29.51 42.69 31.96
C THR A 494 29.13 44.17 32.14
N SER A 495 28.76 44.47 33.38
CA SER A 495 29.05 45.67 34.18
C SER A 495 28.67 47.09 33.74
N ALA A 496 27.85 47.69 34.61
CA ALA A 496 28.06 48.95 35.34
C ALA A 496 27.54 50.27 34.76
N LYS A 497 26.61 50.86 35.55
CA LYS A 497 26.48 52.25 36.03
C LYS A 497 26.49 53.35 34.94
N GLU A 498 25.51 54.26 34.85
CA GLU A 498 25.20 55.29 35.85
C GLU A 498 24.11 56.23 35.26
N CYS A 499 23.27 56.77 36.16
CA CYS A 499 22.67 58.11 36.23
C CYS A 499 22.38 58.95 34.96
N GLN A 500 21.35 59.80 34.86
CA GLN A 500 20.19 60.23 35.68
C GLN A 500 19.44 61.29 34.82
N ALA A 501 18.26 61.72 35.31
CA ALA A 501 17.60 63.02 35.08
C ALA A 501 16.70 63.13 33.81
N THR A 502 15.45 63.60 33.85
CA THR A 502 14.70 64.35 34.88
C THR A 502 13.20 64.46 34.53
N LYS A 503 12.38 64.59 35.60
CA LYS A 503 11.15 65.41 35.76
C LYS A 503 9.78 64.90 35.25
N SER A 504 9.06 64.30 36.22
CA SER A 504 7.65 64.48 36.66
C SER A 504 6.93 65.79 36.24
N PRO A 505 5.58 65.94 36.31
CA PRO A 505 4.76 65.39 37.42
C PRO A 505 3.23 65.13 37.27
N ILE A 506 2.70 64.46 38.31
CA ILE A 506 1.43 64.69 39.04
C ILE A 506 0.12 63.93 38.67
N VAL A 507 -0.20 62.96 39.56
CA VAL A 507 -1.44 62.76 40.38
C VAL A 507 -2.79 62.44 39.72
N ARG A 508 -3.32 61.22 39.96
CA ARG A 508 -4.39 60.95 40.95
C ARG A 508 -4.66 59.44 41.12
N GLU A 509 -4.58 58.99 42.36
CA GLU A 509 -5.13 57.74 42.88
C GLU A 509 -6.67 57.74 42.86
N LYS A 510 -7.25 56.56 42.70
CA LYS A 510 -8.43 56.13 43.46
C LYS A 510 -8.41 54.61 43.60
N GLU A 511 -8.20 54.14 44.82
CA GLU A 511 -8.58 52.83 45.30
C GLU A 511 -10.10 52.65 45.24
N LEU A 512 -10.57 51.43 44.97
CA LEU A 512 -11.69 50.84 45.71
C LEU A 512 -11.65 49.31 45.58
N ALA A 513 -11.72 48.69 46.75
CA ALA A 513 -11.64 47.28 47.03
C ALA A 513 -12.98 46.54 46.78
N VAL A 514 -12.83 45.26 46.45
CA VAL A 514 -13.57 44.07 46.94
C VAL A 514 -15.10 44.09 46.89
N ASP A 515 -15.68 43.15 46.14
CA ASP A 515 -16.60 42.18 46.76
C ASP A 515 -16.76 40.88 45.94
N GLU A 516 -16.64 39.76 46.65
CA GLU A 516 -16.91 38.39 46.20
C GLU A 516 -18.42 38.15 46.14
N ARG A 517 -18.93 37.48 45.09
CA ARG A 517 -20.11 36.60 45.23
C ARG A 517 -20.07 35.38 44.30
N VAL A 518 -19.92 34.26 45.00
CA VAL A 518 -20.43 32.89 44.78
C VAL A 518 -21.65 32.77 43.86
N ASN A 519 -21.61 31.80 42.93
CA ASN A 519 -22.75 30.93 42.64
C ASN A 519 -22.28 29.58 42.06
N GLN A 520 -22.51 28.53 42.84
CA GLN A 520 -22.50 27.13 42.44
C GLN A 520 -23.90 26.74 41.91
N VAL A 521 -23.96 25.89 40.89
CA VAL A 521 -25.14 25.07 40.57
C VAL A 521 -24.66 23.64 40.28
N PRO A 522 -25.38 22.60 40.75
CA PRO A 522 -24.86 21.23 40.85
C PRO A 522 -25.29 20.35 39.67
N VAL A 523 -24.53 19.29 39.40
CA VAL A 523 -24.97 18.16 38.56
C VAL A 523 -24.91 16.87 39.37
N GLN A 524 -26.00 16.12 39.26
CA GLN A 524 -26.42 14.99 40.08
C GLN A 524 -25.63 13.70 39.83
N LYS A 525 -25.43 12.95 40.92
CA LYS A 525 -25.16 11.52 40.94
C LYS A 525 -26.41 10.74 40.48
N THR A 526 -26.23 9.73 39.64
CA THR A 526 -27.09 8.55 39.63
C THR A 526 -26.24 7.28 39.63
N SER A 527 -26.82 6.28 40.29
CA SER A 527 -26.25 5.05 40.81
C SER A 527 -26.28 3.87 39.83
N GLU A 528 -25.27 3.02 39.97
CA GLU A 528 -25.19 1.54 39.81
C GLU A 528 -26.52 0.73 39.72
N PRO A 529 -26.54 -0.45 39.06
CA PRO A 529 -25.97 -1.69 39.65
C PRO A 529 -25.27 -2.72 38.72
N SER A 530 -24.14 -3.23 39.23
CA SER A 530 -23.67 -4.62 39.37
C SER A 530 -24.14 -5.79 38.45
N SER A 531 -23.15 -6.50 37.91
CA SER A 531 -22.97 -8.00 37.87
C SER A 531 -21.51 -8.25 37.46
N SER A 532 -20.57 -8.84 38.21
CA SER A 532 -20.41 -10.09 38.97
C SER A 532 -20.14 -11.36 38.13
N ILE A 533 -19.05 -12.06 38.50
CA ILE A 533 -18.66 -13.47 38.21
C ILE A 533 -17.89 -13.66 36.87
N LEU A 534 -16.70 -14.26 36.72
CA LEU A 534 -15.82 -15.18 37.49
C LEU A 534 -14.38 -15.04 36.96
N GLU A 535 -13.38 -14.79 37.80
CA GLU A 535 -11.95 -15.01 37.47
C GLU A 535 -11.49 -16.29 38.20
N SER A 536 -10.93 -17.25 37.46
CA SER A 536 -10.25 -18.42 38.01
C SER A 536 -8.75 -18.30 37.76
N SER A 537 -8.05 -18.49 38.85
CA SER A 537 -6.62 -18.51 39.10
C SER A 537 -5.88 -19.63 38.37
N MET A 538 -4.65 -19.35 37.89
CA MET A 538 -3.62 -20.37 37.72
C MET A 538 -2.33 -19.94 38.39
N ALA A 539 -1.81 -20.86 39.20
CA ALA A 539 -0.66 -20.73 40.07
C ALA A 539 0.67 -20.77 39.28
N LEU A 540 1.57 -19.85 39.65
CA LEU A 540 2.98 -19.86 39.25
C LEU A 540 3.75 -20.84 40.14
N VAL A 541 4.28 -21.90 39.53
CA VAL A 541 5.26 -22.81 40.14
C VAL A 541 6.64 -22.19 39.99
N ALA A 542 7.27 -21.87 41.12
CA ALA A 542 8.67 -21.48 41.21
C ALA A 542 9.58 -22.71 41.17
N ILE A 543 10.70 -22.63 40.44
CA ILE A 543 11.82 -23.58 40.54
C ILE A 543 13.10 -22.77 40.83
N PRO A 544 13.96 -23.22 41.78
CA PRO A 544 14.92 -22.37 42.44
C PRO A 544 16.28 -22.28 41.73
N SER A 545 16.87 -21.09 41.87
CA SER A 545 18.29 -20.77 41.67
C SER A 545 19.19 -21.52 42.65
N LYS A 546 20.26 -22.15 42.15
CA LYS A 546 21.46 -22.45 42.94
C LYS A 546 22.72 -22.10 42.16
N THR A 547 23.38 -21.07 42.64
CA THR A 547 24.81 -20.79 42.49
C THR A 547 25.60 -21.62 43.51
N GLU A 548 26.73 -22.21 43.13
CA GLU A 548 28.03 -22.02 43.80
C GLU A 548 29.21 -22.62 43.00
N PRO A 549 30.44 -22.11 43.17
CA PRO A 549 31.58 -22.32 42.29
C PRO A 549 32.60 -23.33 42.83
N LEU A 550 33.39 -23.94 41.95
CA LEU A 550 34.61 -24.68 42.34
C LEU A 550 35.79 -24.32 41.44
N HIS A 551 36.90 -23.99 42.10
CA HIS A 551 38.22 -23.68 41.56
C HIS A 551 38.84 -24.84 40.75
N GLY A 552 39.68 -24.48 39.78
CA GLY A 552 40.38 -25.38 38.84
C GLY A 552 41.50 -26.25 39.44
N PRO A 553 42.29 -26.92 38.58
CA PRO A 553 43.50 -26.25 38.10
C PRO A 553 43.94 -26.57 36.65
N ASN A 554 44.61 -25.57 36.06
CA ASN A 554 45.72 -25.60 35.09
C ASN A 554 45.78 -26.69 34.00
N GLY A 555 45.71 -26.24 32.75
CA GLY A 555 46.17 -27.01 31.58
C GLY A 555 46.21 -26.18 30.30
N THR A 556 47.40 -25.61 30.04
CA THR A 556 48.01 -25.28 28.73
C THR A 556 47.12 -25.01 27.51
N GLY A 557 47.28 -23.79 26.96
CA GLY A 557 46.50 -23.25 25.87
C GLY A 557 46.54 -23.98 24.53
N SER A 558 45.43 -23.81 23.82
CA SER A 558 45.27 -23.94 22.38
C SER A 558 44.14 -22.97 22.04
N SER A 559 44.44 -21.91 21.27
CA SER A 559 43.42 -21.00 20.75
C SER A 559 42.57 -21.77 19.74
N TYR A 560 41.42 -22.26 20.18
CA TYR A 560 40.36 -22.69 19.28
C TYR A 560 39.56 -21.45 18.90
N ASP A 561 39.54 -21.16 17.60
CA ASP A 561 38.71 -20.14 16.98
C ASP A 561 37.23 -20.44 17.26
N GLU A 562 36.53 -19.56 17.99
CA GLU A 562 35.08 -19.65 18.26
C GLU A 562 34.25 -19.70 16.96
N THR A 563 34.83 -19.31 15.83
CA THR A 563 34.18 -19.30 14.50
C THR A 563 34.01 -20.70 13.88
N ASP A 564 34.74 -21.72 14.32
CA ASP A 564 34.62 -23.09 13.80
C ASP A 564 33.49 -23.89 14.48
N ALA A 565 33.16 -23.57 15.73
CA ALA A 565 32.10 -24.23 16.48
C ALA A 565 30.69 -23.82 16.00
N GLU A 566 30.47 -22.54 15.69
CA GLU A 566 29.21 -22.06 15.10
C GLU A 566 29.02 -22.57 13.67
N SER A 567 30.09 -22.65 12.89
CA SER A 567 30.06 -23.21 11.53
C SER A 567 29.69 -24.70 11.53
N ALA A 568 30.17 -25.46 12.52
CA ALA A 568 29.81 -26.87 12.71
C ALA A 568 28.35 -27.06 13.14
N LEU A 569 27.81 -26.17 13.99
CA LEU A 569 26.41 -26.21 14.43
C LEU A 569 25.45 -25.97 13.25
N VAL A 570 25.76 -24.99 12.38
CA VAL A 570 24.97 -24.68 11.19
C VAL A 570 25.07 -25.80 10.15
N ALA A 571 26.23 -26.42 9.98
CA ALA A 571 26.39 -27.59 9.12
C ALA A 571 25.58 -28.80 9.61
N GLN A 572 25.50 -28.99 10.94
CA GLN A 572 24.68 -30.02 11.56
C GLN A 572 23.17 -29.74 11.39
N GLU A 573 22.74 -28.48 11.54
CA GLU A 573 21.34 -28.05 11.34
C GLU A 573 20.90 -28.17 9.87
N LEU A 574 21.78 -27.84 8.92
CA LEU A 574 21.56 -28.01 7.49
C LEU A 574 21.53 -29.49 7.06
N SER A 575 22.37 -30.34 7.67
CA SER A 575 22.28 -31.80 7.52
C SER A 575 20.94 -32.31 8.03
N MET A 576 20.45 -31.77 9.15
CA MET A 576 19.16 -32.12 9.74
C MET A 576 17.98 -31.71 8.84
N LEU A 577 18.03 -30.55 8.17
CA LEU A 577 16.99 -30.13 7.21
C LEU A 577 16.92 -31.03 5.96
N ASN A 578 18.07 -31.51 5.46
CA ASN A 578 18.12 -32.50 4.38
C ASN A 578 17.65 -33.89 4.85
N GLU A 579 17.91 -34.27 6.11
CA GLU A 579 17.45 -35.54 6.70
C GLU A 579 15.96 -35.53 7.09
N LEU A 580 15.40 -34.36 7.45
CA LEU A 580 13.98 -34.20 7.84
C LEU A 580 13.02 -34.22 6.64
N GLY A 581 13.52 -34.17 5.40
CA GLY A 581 12.68 -34.29 4.20
C GLY A 581 11.64 -33.18 4.04
N ILE A 582 11.77 -32.05 4.76
CA ILE A 582 10.88 -30.90 4.61
C ILE A 582 11.07 -30.37 3.21
N GLY A 583 10.12 -30.70 2.33
CA GLY A 583 10.21 -30.35 0.92
C GLY A 583 10.03 -28.85 0.72
N ARG A 584 10.67 -28.30 -0.32
CA ARG A 584 10.41 -26.92 -0.78
C ARG A 584 8.91 -26.61 -0.93
N GLU A 585 8.13 -27.61 -1.34
CA GLU A 585 6.67 -27.50 -1.49
C GLU A 585 5.93 -27.43 -0.15
N GLU A 586 6.46 -28.06 0.91
CA GLU A 586 5.90 -27.94 2.26
C GLU A 586 6.10 -26.54 2.83
N ILE A 587 7.30 -25.95 2.68
CA ILE A 587 7.56 -24.56 3.11
C ILE A 587 6.69 -23.57 2.33
N ARG A 588 6.53 -23.78 1.01
CA ARG A 588 5.61 -22.97 0.19
C ARG A 588 4.17 -23.11 0.64
N PHE A 589 3.74 -24.32 0.95
CA PHE A 589 2.40 -24.57 1.47
C PHE A 589 2.17 -23.83 2.78
N ARG A 590 3.15 -23.86 3.70
CA ARG A 590 3.12 -23.09 4.96
C ARG A 590 2.97 -21.58 4.70
N ILE A 591 3.79 -21.00 3.83
CA ILE A 591 3.70 -19.57 3.48
C ILE A 591 2.35 -19.21 2.83
N ALA A 592 1.83 -20.08 1.95
CA ALA A 592 0.58 -19.84 1.22
C ALA A 592 -0.68 -19.80 2.12
N GLN A 593 -0.59 -20.25 3.37
CA GLN A 593 -1.68 -20.15 4.35
C GLN A 593 -1.87 -18.73 4.90
N PHE A 594 -0.92 -17.81 4.65
CA PHE A 594 -0.94 -16.46 5.21
C PHE A 594 -1.32 -15.41 4.16
N VAL A 595 -2.15 -14.45 4.58
CA VAL A 595 -2.32 -13.20 3.83
C VAL A 595 -1.10 -12.33 4.11
N LEU A 596 -0.36 -12.06 3.04
CA LEU A 596 0.87 -11.28 3.08
C LEU A 596 0.56 -9.79 2.95
N THR A 597 1.32 -8.97 3.67
CA THR A 597 1.39 -7.53 3.45
C THR A 597 2.17 -7.23 2.16
N PRO A 598 2.03 -6.04 1.55
CA PRO A 598 2.82 -5.69 0.36
C PRO A 598 4.34 -5.84 0.54
N GLN A 599 4.85 -5.63 1.76
CA GLN A 599 6.26 -5.79 2.10
C GLN A 599 6.68 -7.27 2.14
N GLU A 600 5.84 -8.12 2.72
CA GLU A 600 6.03 -9.57 2.79
C GLU A 600 5.93 -10.21 1.39
N GLU A 601 5.00 -9.75 0.55
CA GLU A 601 4.93 -10.15 -0.86
C GLU A 601 6.21 -9.76 -1.61
N ALA A 602 6.69 -8.53 -1.42
CA ALA A 602 7.94 -8.08 -2.04
C ALA A 602 9.15 -8.91 -1.59
N TYR A 603 9.19 -9.31 -0.31
CA TYR A 603 10.24 -10.18 0.22
C TYR A 603 10.16 -11.59 -0.38
N LEU A 604 8.96 -12.19 -0.42
CA LEU A 604 8.74 -13.49 -1.06
C LEU A 604 9.14 -13.46 -2.55
N ASP A 605 8.87 -12.36 -3.24
CA ASP A 605 9.24 -12.16 -4.63
C ASP A 605 10.76 -12.10 -4.84
N LEU A 606 11.52 -11.59 -3.85
CA LEU A 606 12.99 -11.67 -3.85
C LEU A 606 13.47 -13.11 -3.62
N LEU A 607 12.86 -13.86 -2.70
CA LEU A 607 13.20 -15.27 -2.47
C LEU A 607 12.95 -16.13 -3.72
N ASN A 608 11.83 -15.91 -4.41
CA ASN A 608 11.51 -16.59 -5.67
C ASN A 608 12.51 -16.25 -6.80
N LYS A 609 13.02 -15.01 -6.83
CA LYS A 609 14.09 -14.62 -7.76
C LYS A 609 15.42 -15.28 -7.40
N PHE A 610 15.73 -15.40 -6.10
CA PHE A 610 16.91 -16.12 -5.64
C PHE A 610 16.84 -17.61 -6.02
N GLU A 611 15.68 -18.24 -5.90
CA GLU A 611 15.45 -19.62 -6.34
C GLU A 611 15.68 -19.83 -7.84
N LYS A 612 15.25 -18.89 -8.68
CA LYS A 612 15.53 -18.98 -10.12
C LYS A 612 17.04 -18.96 -10.39
N LYS A 613 17.83 -18.29 -9.55
CA LYS A 613 19.30 -18.25 -9.67
C LYS A 613 19.99 -19.46 -9.07
N THR A 614 19.49 -20.05 -7.99
CA THR A 614 20.01 -21.35 -7.51
C THR A 614 19.89 -22.42 -8.58
N LYS A 615 18.77 -22.47 -9.32
CA LYS A 615 18.61 -23.37 -10.47
C LYS A 615 19.65 -23.15 -11.58
N VAL A 616 20.05 -21.90 -11.83
CA VAL A 616 21.13 -21.60 -12.81
C VAL A 616 22.47 -22.13 -12.34
N LEU A 617 22.80 -21.98 -11.05
CA LEU A 617 24.03 -22.56 -10.48
C LEU A 617 24.01 -24.09 -10.52
N PHE A 618 22.86 -24.70 -10.29
CA PHE A 618 22.66 -26.14 -10.42
C PHE A 618 22.91 -26.63 -11.85
N GLU A 619 22.36 -25.95 -12.86
CA GLU A 619 22.64 -26.31 -14.26
C GLU A 619 24.12 -26.12 -14.62
N LYS A 620 24.79 -25.09 -14.06
CA LYS A 620 26.24 -24.94 -14.23
C LYS A 620 27.04 -26.06 -13.58
N ALA A 621 26.66 -26.50 -12.37
CA ALA A 621 27.32 -27.59 -11.65
C ALA A 621 27.28 -28.93 -12.40
N LYS A 622 26.24 -29.15 -13.23
CA LYS A 622 26.18 -30.34 -14.12
C LYS A 622 27.26 -30.34 -15.19
N VAL A 623 27.71 -29.16 -15.63
CA VAL A 623 28.66 -28.99 -16.73
C VAL A 623 30.07 -28.73 -16.22
N ASP A 624 30.20 -28.02 -15.10
CA ASP A 624 31.48 -27.67 -14.47
C ASP A 624 31.42 -28.00 -12.97
N PRO A 625 32.13 -29.06 -12.53
CA PRO A 625 32.17 -29.50 -11.13
C PRO A 625 32.66 -28.44 -10.15
N ASN A 626 33.34 -27.39 -10.62
CA ASN A 626 33.73 -26.27 -9.76
C ASN A 626 32.50 -25.56 -9.18
N TYR A 627 31.33 -25.64 -9.82
CA TYR A 627 30.10 -24.99 -9.33
C TYR A 627 29.29 -25.83 -8.34
N THR A 628 29.66 -27.09 -8.06
CA THR A 628 28.88 -27.99 -7.20
C THR A 628 28.67 -27.41 -5.80
N ARG A 629 29.76 -26.95 -5.15
CA ARG A 629 29.69 -26.35 -3.81
C ARG A 629 28.86 -25.07 -3.78
N ALA A 630 28.99 -24.23 -4.81
CA ALA A 630 28.19 -23.00 -4.93
C ALA A 630 26.71 -23.32 -5.15
N SER A 631 26.39 -24.33 -5.95
CA SER A 631 25.01 -24.76 -6.16
C SER A 631 24.37 -25.26 -4.87
N GLU A 632 25.05 -26.15 -4.16
CA GLU A 632 24.58 -26.72 -2.88
C GLU A 632 24.39 -25.62 -1.82
N ALA A 633 25.37 -24.73 -1.66
CA ALA A 633 25.27 -23.62 -0.73
C ALA A 633 24.12 -22.66 -1.07
N ALA A 634 23.89 -22.40 -2.36
CA ALA A 634 22.81 -21.52 -2.80
C ALA A 634 21.43 -22.16 -2.57
N ASP A 635 21.29 -23.45 -2.84
CA ASP A 635 20.04 -24.18 -2.60
C ASP A 635 19.70 -24.27 -1.10
N ASN A 636 20.70 -24.59 -0.28
CA ASN A 636 20.57 -24.62 1.19
C ASN A 636 20.19 -23.23 1.76
N LEU A 637 20.86 -22.17 1.30
CA LEU A 637 20.53 -20.80 1.72
C LEU A 637 19.10 -20.44 1.34
N GLN A 638 18.66 -20.81 0.13
CA GLN A 638 17.32 -20.51 -0.36
C GLN A 638 16.25 -21.20 0.49
N LEU A 639 16.44 -22.49 0.78
CA LEU A 639 15.53 -23.25 1.64
C LEU A 639 15.48 -22.66 3.06
N ARG A 640 16.64 -22.34 3.64
CA ARG A 640 16.73 -21.75 4.98
C ARG A 640 16.04 -20.39 5.07
N LEU A 641 16.22 -19.52 4.07
CA LEU A 641 15.55 -18.21 4.05
C LEU A 641 14.03 -18.34 3.90
N MET A 642 13.54 -19.29 3.09
CA MET A 642 12.11 -19.56 2.98
C MET A 642 11.53 -20.11 4.29
N ASP A 643 12.23 -21.03 4.94
CA ASP A 643 11.78 -21.60 6.22
C ASP A 643 11.75 -20.55 7.34
N LEU A 644 12.81 -19.73 7.45
CA LEU A 644 12.84 -18.61 8.39
C LEU A 644 11.67 -17.64 8.16
N PHE A 645 11.31 -17.39 6.91
CA PHE A 645 10.16 -16.55 6.57
C PHE A 645 8.82 -17.23 6.91
N ALA A 646 8.68 -18.54 6.65
CA ALA A 646 7.50 -19.29 7.07
C ALA A 646 7.32 -19.27 8.60
N ASN A 647 8.39 -19.54 9.36
CA ASN A 647 8.40 -19.48 10.83
C ASN A 647 8.02 -18.08 11.35
N PHE A 648 8.51 -17.03 10.68
CA PHE A 648 8.14 -15.64 10.99
C PHE A 648 6.64 -15.37 10.79
N LEU A 649 6.05 -15.89 9.71
CA LEU A 649 4.62 -15.72 9.45
C LEU A 649 3.75 -16.51 10.45
N GLU A 650 4.20 -17.72 10.83
CA GLU A 650 3.52 -18.61 11.78
C GLU A 650 3.50 -18.10 13.23
N SER A 651 4.48 -17.28 13.61
CA SER A 651 4.62 -16.86 15.00
C SER A 651 3.45 -16.02 15.54
N GLY A 652 2.65 -15.43 14.65
CA GLY A 652 1.48 -14.60 14.98
C GLY A 652 1.82 -13.26 15.65
N LYS A 653 3.07 -13.02 16.05
CA LYS A 653 3.58 -11.78 16.70
C LYS A 653 4.62 -11.09 15.81
N ARG A 654 4.18 -10.74 14.58
CA ARG A 654 5.02 -10.21 13.49
C ARG A 654 5.98 -9.08 13.89
N GLN A 655 5.62 -8.22 14.84
CA GLN A 655 6.49 -7.11 15.26
C GLN A 655 7.58 -7.52 16.27
N PHE A 656 7.32 -8.51 17.12
CA PHE A 656 8.26 -8.96 18.16
C PHE A 656 9.28 -9.95 17.59
N ASP A 657 8.83 -10.82 16.68
CA ASP A 657 9.67 -11.88 16.12
C ASP A 657 10.45 -11.44 14.87
N TYR A 658 10.23 -10.20 14.39
CA TYR A 658 10.98 -9.65 13.27
C TYR A 658 12.47 -9.58 13.56
N SER A 659 12.87 -9.23 14.79
CA SER A 659 14.28 -9.14 15.17
C SER A 659 14.98 -10.50 15.06
N SER A 660 14.33 -11.56 15.52
CA SER A 660 14.86 -12.93 15.43
C SER A 660 14.89 -13.42 13.99
N PHE A 661 13.83 -13.19 13.22
CA PHE A 661 13.79 -13.48 11.80
C PHE A 661 14.92 -12.76 11.03
N GLN A 662 15.10 -11.47 11.30
CA GLN A 662 16.14 -10.63 10.71
C GLN A 662 17.53 -11.17 11.01
N GLN A 663 17.86 -11.39 12.29
CA GLN A 663 19.17 -11.87 12.72
C GLN A 663 19.49 -13.24 12.12
N ASN A 664 18.55 -14.18 12.17
CA ASN A 664 18.75 -15.52 11.63
C ASN A 664 18.92 -15.51 10.11
N SER A 665 18.20 -14.63 9.40
CA SER A 665 18.34 -14.48 7.95
C SER A 665 19.69 -13.86 7.58
N ILE A 666 20.15 -12.84 8.30
CA ILE A 666 21.47 -12.24 8.09
C ILE A 666 22.58 -13.26 8.35
N LEU A 667 22.47 -14.04 9.43
CA LEU A 667 23.44 -15.07 9.78
C LEU A 667 23.52 -16.16 8.70
N ALA A 668 22.38 -16.64 8.19
CA ALA A 668 22.33 -17.62 7.11
C ALA A 668 23.04 -17.10 5.84
N ILE A 669 22.82 -15.82 5.48
CA ILE A 669 23.46 -15.18 4.33
C ILE A 669 24.98 -15.09 4.52
N LYS A 670 25.44 -14.60 5.68
CA LYS A 670 26.88 -14.48 6.01
C LYS A 670 27.60 -15.83 5.96
N ASN A 671 26.98 -16.88 6.48
CA ASN A 671 27.58 -18.22 6.49
C ASN A 671 27.76 -18.80 5.09
N SER A 672 26.87 -18.45 4.16
CA SER A 672 26.93 -18.92 2.78
C SER A 672 27.86 -18.08 1.90
N GLU A 673 28.10 -16.82 2.26
CA GLU A 673 28.93 -15.87 1.50
C GLU A 673 30.36 -16.37 1.27
N LYS A 674 30.99 -16.95 2.29
CA LYS A 674 32.36 -17.51 2.18
C LYS A 674 32.50 -18.53 1.04
N ILE A 675 31.44 -19.31 0.79
CA ILE A 675 31.42 -20.31 -0.29
C ILE A 675 31.26 -19.61 -1.64
N PHE A 676 30.40 -18.60 -1.72
CA PHE A 676 30.16 -17.91 -2.98
C PHE A 676 31.29 -17.00 -3.44
N GLU A 677 32.06 -16.42 -2.51
CA GLU A 677 33.24 -15.60 -2.85
C GLU A 677 34.31 -16.37 -3.61
N GLN A 678 34.36 -17.69 -3.46
CA GLN A 678 35.25 -18.57 -4.21
C GLN A 678 34.85 -18.68 -5.70
N HIS A 679 33.65 -18.20 -6.07
CA HIS A 679 33.07 -18.29 -7.42
C HIS A 679 32.70 -16.91 -8.02
N ARG A 680 33.63 -15.95 -7.90
CA ARG A 680 33.45 -14.52 -8.26
C ARG A 680 32.77 -14.22 -9.60
N GLU A 681 33.06 -14.98 -10.67
CA GLU A 681 32.50 -14.71 -12.01
C GLU A 681 30.99 -14.96 -12.10
N SER A 682 30.45 -15.88 -11.30
CA SER A 682 29.00 -16.17 -11.23
C SER A 682 28.31 -15.46 -10.07
N TRP A 683 29.09 -14.98 -9.11
CA TRP A 683 28.63 -14.39 -7.85
C TRP A 683 27.95 -13.03 -8.01
N GLY A 684 28.32 -12.23 -9.01
CA GLY A 684 27.88 -10.83 -9.13
C GLY A 684 26.36 -10.62 -9.12
N LEU A 685 25.58 -11.52 -9.73
CA LEU A 685 24.11 -11.44 -9.74
C LEU A 685 23.45 -12.02 -8.48
N CYS A 686 24.01 -13.07 -7.87
CA CYS A 686 23.55 -13.58 -6.59
C CYS A 686 23.79 -12.56 -5.47
N LYS A 687 24.97 -11.90 -5.47
CA LYS A 687 25.31 -10.83 -4.53
C LYS A 687 24.34 -9.66 -4.59
N GLN A 688 23.80 -9.33 -5.78
CA GLN A 688 22.77 -8.29 -5.91
C GLN A 688 21.44 -8.68 -5.28
N ILE A 689 20.98 -9.91 -5.52
CA ILE A 689 19.71 -10.40 -4.96
C ILE A 689 19.85 -10.51 -3.44
N LEU A 690 20.97 -11.05 -2.95
CA LEU A 690 21.27 -11.14 -1.52
C LEU A 690 21.45 -9.76 -0.88
N GLY A 691 22.09 -8.80 -1.56
CA GLY A 691 22.17 -7.42 -1.10
C GLY A 691 20.79 -6.75 -0.99
N ASN A 692 19.88 -7.07 -1.92
CA ASN A 692 18.49 -6.62 -1.84
C ASN A 692 17.72 -7.28 -0.70
N ILE A 693 17.92 -8.59 -0.47
CA ILE A 693 17.33 -9.32 0.66
C ILE A 693 17.86 -8.74 1.98
N LEU A 694 19.16 -8.50 2.11
CA LEU A 694 19.77 -7.86 3.28
C LEU A 694 19.24 -6.46 3.52
N LEU A 695 19.06 -5.66 2.47
CA LEU A 695 18.52 -4.31 2.58
C LEU A 695 17.04 -4.31 2.97
N ALA A 696 16.26 -5.29 2.49
CA ALA A 696 14.88 -5.52 2.92
C ALA A 696 14.82 -5.90 4.42
N LEU A 697 15.70 -6.80 4.87
CA LEU A 697 15.81 -7.22 6.27
C LEU A 697 16.24 -6.07 7.18
N ALA A 698 17.24 -5.29 6.78
CA ALA A 698 17.81 -4.18 7.56
C ALA A 698 16.84 -3.02 7.82
N THR A 699 15.94 -2.75 6.87
CA THR A 699 15.06 -1.58 6.89
C THR A 699 13.66 -1.88 7.45
N GLY A 700 13.48 -3.04 8.08
CA GLY A 700 12.21 -3.41 8.70
C GLY A 700 11.07 -3.64 7.71
N GLY A 701 11.37 -3.87 6.42
CA GLY A 701 10.39 -3.91 5.32
C GLY A 701 9.71 -2.56 4.99
N LEU A 702 9.49 -1.69 5.97
CA LEU A 702 8.77 -0.41 5.87
C LEU A 702 9.48 0.60 4.95
N PHE A 703 10.80 0.75 5.06
CA PHE A 703 11.53 1.71 4.23
C PHE A 703 12.04 1.10 2.92
N TYR A 704 12.17 -0.22 2.82
CA TYR A 704 12.63 -0.85 1.58
C TYR A 704 11.62 -0.68 0.43
N GLY A 705 10.32 -0.83 0.72
CA GLY A 705 9.25 -0.60 -0.25
C GLY A 705 9.26 0.85 -0.76
N LEU A 706 9.38 1.82 0.15
CA LEU A 706 9.46 3.25 -0.19
C LEU A 706 10.72 3.56 -1.01
N ALA A 707 11.86 3.04 -0.58
CA ALA A 707 13.14 3.29 -1.23
C ALA A 707 13.23 2.59 -2.61
N LEU A 708 12.65 1.40 -2.77
CA LEU A 708 12.47 0.73 -4.07
C LEU A 708 11.54 1.51 -4.99
N LEU A 709 10.45 2.07 -4.46
CA LEU A 709 9.53 2.92 -5.22
C LEU A 709 10.22 4.21 -5.67
N VAL A 710 11.01 4.85 -4.81
CA VAL A 710 11.82 6.04 -5.13
C VAL A 710 12.93 5.71 -6.14
N ASN A 711 13.67 4.62 -5.96
CA ASN A 711 14.74 4.22 -6.88
C ASN A 711 14.20 3.73 -8.24
N LYS A 712 13.02 3.07 -8.24
CA LYS A 712 12.29 2.77 -9.47
C LYS A 712 11.81 4.05 -10.16
N ALA A 713 11.25 4.99 -9.41
CA ALA A 713 10.76 6.26 -9.95
C ALA A 713 11.88 7.15 -10.50
N THR A 714 13.08 7.10 -9.90
CA THR A 714 14.21 7.97 -10.28
C THR A 714 15.17 7.33 -11.28
N LYS A 715 15.39 6.00 -11.23
CA LYS A 715 16.39 5.30 -12.06
C LYS A 715 15.81 4.19 -12.93
N GLY A 716 14.50 3.94 -12.88
CA GLY A 716 13.83 2.91 -13.69
C GLY A 716 14.21 1.47 -13.31
N ARG A 717 14.80 1.24 -12.14
CA ARG A 717 15.30 -0.07 -11.71
C ARG A 717 14.80 -0.43 -10.31
N TYR A 718 14.51 -1.72 -10.12
CA TYR A 718 14.19 -2.32 -8.81
C TYR A 718 15.43 -2.64 -7.96
N PHE A 719 16.61 -2.16 -8.37
CA PHE A 719 17.88 -2.43 -7.69
C PHE A 719 18.56 -1.11 -7.37
N PHE A 720 19.03 -0.94 -6.14
CA PHE A 720 19.93 0.16 -5.79
C PHE A 720 21.28 0.06 -6.51
N PHE A 721 21.66 -1.15 -6.93
CA PHE A 721 22.96 -1.45 -7.52
C PHE A 721 22.85 -1.95 -8.97
N ALA A 722 23.68 -1.39 -9.86
CA ALA A 722 23.88 -1.89 -11.22
C ALA A 722 24.74 -3.18 -11.24
N PRO A 723 24.71 -3.99 -12.32
CA PRO A 723 25.60 -5.16 -12.57
C PRO A 723 27.07 -4.91 -12.21
N GLU A 724 27.55 -3.70 -12.46
CA GLU A 724 28.95 -3.29 -12.28
C GLU A 724 29.28 -2.81 -10.85
N THR A 725 28.33 -2.82 -9.90
CA THR A 725 28.49 -2.23 -8.55
C THR A 725 28.40 -3.22 -7.39
N ALA A 726 28.74 -4.48 -7.60
CA ALA A 726 28.80 -5.52 -6.55
C ALA A 726 29.72 -5.18 -5.36
N GLN A 727 30.61 -4.19 -5.50
CA GLN A 727 31.47 -3.67 -4.43
C GLN A 727 30.71 -2.86 -3.36
N LYS A 728 29.57 -2.24 -3.69
CA LYS A 728 28.81 -1.40 -2.74
C LYS A 728 27.99 -2.19 -1.71
N VAL A 729 27.82 -3.50 -1.93
CA VAL A 729 27.15 -4.39 -0.96
C VAL A 729 28.01 -4.57 0.30
N SER A 730 29.33 -4.63 0.14
CA SER A 730 30.27 -4.75 1.26
C SER A 730 30.38 -3.45 2.08
N GLU A 731 30.05 -2.29 1.51
CA GLU A 731 29.93 -1.02 2.25
C GLU A 731 28.68 -1.01 3.15
N ILE A 732 27.60 -1.68 2.73
CA ILE A 732 26.38 -1.84 3.54
C ILE A 732 26.62 -2.78 4.72
N GLU A 733 27.37 -3.87 4.54
CA GLU A 733 27.74 -4.77 5.64
C GLU A 733 28.47 -4.04 6.77
N VAL A 734 29.37 -3.11 6.40
CA VAL A 734 30.03 -2.22 7.35
C VAL A 734 29.02 -1.30 8.04
N CYS A 735 28.13 -0.65 7.29
CA CYS A 735 27.08 0.19 7.90
C CYS A 735 26.12 -0.58 8.82
N LEU A 736 25.78 -1.83 8.51
CA LEU A 736 24.92 -2.67 9.34
C LEU A 736 25.60 -3.03 10.66
N SER A 737 26.89 -3.35 10.63
CA SER A 737 27.66 -3.58 11.87
C SER A 737 27.72 -2.34 12.75
N THR A 738 27.78 -1.14 12.14
CA THR A 738 27.73 0.14 12.88
C THR A 738 26.34 0.42 13.47
N ILE A 739 25.26 0.12 12.73
CA ILE A 739 23.89 0.28 13.23
C ILE A 739 23.60 -0.67 14.40
N GLU A 740 24.08 -1.92 14.34
CA GLU A 740 23.97 -2.87 15.45
C GLU A 740 24.76 -2.41 16.69
N GLN A 741 25.95 -1.82 16.50
CA GLN A 741 26.72 -1.23 17.59
C GLN A 741 25.99 -0.03 18.24
N ILE A 742 25.36 0.83 17.45
CA ILE A 742 24.57 1.99 17.94
C ILE A 742 23.31 1.54 18.69
N LYS A 743 22.73 0.40 18.34
CA LYS A 743 21.51 -0.12 18.98
C LYS A 743 21.78 -0.81 20.31
N ASN A 744 23.02 -1.28 20.51
CA ASN A 744 23.48 -1.97 21.72
C ASN A 744 24.24 -1.03 22.70
N SER A 745 24.49 0.21 22.30
CA SER A 745 25.01 1.31 23.13
C SER A 745 23.88 2.22 23.59
#